data_AF-A0A7V6KF81-F1
#
_entry.id   AF-A0A7V6KF81-F1
#
_cell.length_a   1.000
_cell.length_b   1.000
_cell.length_c   1.000
_cell.angle_alpha   90.00
_cell.angle_beta   90.00
_cell.angle_gamma   90.00
#
_symmetry.space_group_name_H-M   'P 1'
#
loop_
_entity.id
_entity.type
_entity.pdbx_description
1 polymer ?
#
loop_
_entity_poly.entity_id
_entity_poly.type
_entity_poly.pdbx_seq_one_letter_code
_entity_poly.pdbx_strand_id
1 'polypeptide(L)'
;MKRSDFKYTAFISYRHVEPDATIAAELHKAIETFKVPKEFYDEGKPPNFRVFRDREELSASDLSDSIQEALKESYFLIVISSKRTPLSEWCTREVELFRRLHGDDRIISVLIEGEPHEAFSQPLKELQKTIIDEAGEERTEPRELLAADLRPEEIKGDFVGYEALQASDPALANQYKKAALKLLKTEIYRIMAAILGCTYGDLKQRAKERRQKQIVRISAFFAALFLAFGLFMFNAYRQENIARREALQTNSTLLLGRSQELLDEGDKVKALLVAKEAMNSLDNRMDRFSTLKSQHEGILSEALFPVSSSIRTKLSTGNSLTYMALSPDGTLVAAGMDNDSVGLFDAVNGSLVARLSGHKEQVKLVNFSTDGKYLLSAGFDDQVFLWDVSTKELVRQMEHPGNPMMARFYGPEEFLLAVADERFMLYRSTDLGETVESVEIDPRTIDLKYDPKAQEFLELANPSAGDQLRRYSFATGEWGKNLPLPEADPEEIHRFSGVQFSRDNASLYLRRGGTVYKIDRADGRVEFEINNVYFGQELLLEENHDGTILFLVDNSIVEERDTTTGELLSEMHYSEGLIRDLVYHPATNTLALTLDTDKVALWRDGAVIDSGVSLPGAQVREMIFSPEGDRVYGNAQASKEIFVLDVASRSPEEPIASQVISTSPLGSLSLMFDSQHFGLWDNKAKGLKQEIPKDILNYPGVYVFDSYDFALSEDGRYIAYHEYVIENDQRLDSLQLIDLTTGEVMAIELDYLVNPEDVRLLFHPESNDLILASPGKVAAYSINGELQWEVIPRGLVRGLIMSQTGERLGLNYFEGNAQVLDLTNQTFVQDVPGQILWLDESLVRGIYNRSAYQSEGEDIRYHDLPADLDQTAISSADRQIYHEPSDQLLIIRNGLDKPTAYLIRFSSGELLRKFSLPLTTSTYQAKAFFQQDGELVMDQSFHSTMGSSDRPDSLRTFPQSLRFHFEDYEKMLEQQADFLGQRQLSEPEKQELGLD
;
A
#
# COMPACT_ATOMS: atom_id res chain seq x y z
N MET A 1 75.97 64.34 -4.65
CA MET A 1 74.57 64.80 -4.46
C MET A 1 73.64 63.61 -4.54
N LYS A 2 72.70 63.48 -3.59
CA LYS A 2 71.71 62.40 -3.59
C LYS A 2 70.52 62.79 -4.47
N ARG A 3 69.80 61.81 -5.03
CA ARG A 3 68.64 62.05 -5.89
C ARG A 3 67.51 62.81 -5.18
N SER A 4 67.41 62.70 -3.86
CA SER A 4 66.48 63.44 -2.99
C SER A 4 66.66 64.95 -3.03
N ASP A 5 67.83 65.44 -3.46
CA ASP A 5 68.20 66.84 -3.41
C ASP A 5 67.68 67.64 -4.63
N PHE A 6 66.97 66.97 -5.56
CA PHE A 6 66.50 67.53 -6.83
C PHE A 6 64.98 67.49 -6.90
N LYS A 7 64.37 68.57 -7.40
CA LYS A 7 62.90 68.67 -7.57
C LYS A 7 62.35 67.70 -8.61
N TYR A 8 63.11 67.43 -9.68
CA TYR A 8 62.71 66.53 -10.75
C TYR A 8 63.65 65.33 -10.86
N THR A 9 63.09 64.15 -11.09
CA THR A 9 63.86 62.94 -11.42
C THR A 9 64.57 63.09 -12.75
N ALA A 10 63.89 63.65 -13.75
CA ALA A 10 64.45 63.84 -15.06
C ALA A 10 63.87 65.08 -15.76
N PHE A 11 64.69 65.68 -16.61
CA PHE A 11 64.28 66.60 -17.67
C PHE A 11 64.31 65.84 -19.00
N ILE A 12 63.28 65.92 -19.83
CA ILE A 12 63.30 65.32 -21.17
C ILE A 12 63.60 66.42 -22.18
N SER A 13 64.77 66.37 -22.81
CA SER A 13 65.14 67.23 -23.95
C SER A 13 64.74 66.55 -25.25
N TYR A 14 63.98 67.26 -26.07
CA TYR A 14 63.46 66.77 -27.35
C TYR A 14 63.12 67.94 -28.26
N ARG A 15 62.98 67.67 -29.57
CA ARG A 15 62.44 68.66 -30.51
C ARG A 15 60.92 68.66 -30.43
N HIS A 16 60.28 69.84 -30.42
CA HIS A 16 58.81 69.96 -30.45
C HIS A 16 58.21 69.68 -31.84
N VAL A 17 58.62 68.60 -32.49
CA VAL A 17 58.11 68.13 -33.77
C VAL A 17 57.71 66.67 -33.67
N GLU A 18 56.84 66.20 -34.55
CA GLU A 18 56.48 64.78 -34.61
C GLU A 18 57.61 63.94 -35.23
N PRO A 19 57.85 62.70 -34.76
CA PRO A 19 57.18 62.01 -33.66
C PRO A 19 57.80 62.27 -32.27
N ASP A 20 58.91 63.01 -32.19
CA ASP A 20 59.70 63.31 -30.98
C ASP A 20 58.80 63.80 -29.82
N ALA A 21 57.88 64.74 -30.10
CA ALA A 21 56.95 65.28 -29.10
C ALA A 21 55.96 64.25 -28.53
N THR A 22 55.36 63.42 -29.38
CA THR A 22 54.44 62.35 -28.94
C THR A 22 55.20 61.30 -28.11
N ILE A 23 56.40 60.92 -28.54
CA ILE A 23 57.22 59.94 -27.80
C ILE A 23 57.65 60.51 -26.45
N ALA A 24 58.02 61.79 -26.38
CA ALA A 24 58.33 62.48 -25.13
C ALA A 24 57.17 62.45 -24.13
N ALA A 25 55.95 62.74 -24.59
CA ALA A 25 54.75 62.74 -23.75
C ALA A 25 54.41 61.35 -23.18
N GLU A 26 54.50 60.30 -24.00
CA GLU A 26 54.27 58.93 -23.53
C GLU A 26 55.41 58.40 -22.66
N LEU A 27 56.66 58.78 -22.94
CA LEU A 27 57.81 58.44 -22.10
C LEU A 27 57.68 59.09 -20.72
N HIS A 28 57.28 60.36 -20.68
CA HIS A 28 56.97 61.09 -19.45
C HIS A 28 55.98 60.30 -18.58
N LYS A 29 54.81 59.97 -19.13
CA LYS A 29 53.76 59.19 -18.44
C LYS A 29 54.25 57.80 -18.02
N ALA A 30 55.02 57.13 -18.87
CA ALA A 30 55.54 55.81 -18.60
C ALA A 30 56.52 55.80 -17.41
N ILE A 31 57.34 56.85 -17.24
CA ILE A 31 58.24 57.00 -16.10
C ILE A 31 57.44 57.24 -14.80
N GLU A 32 56.49 58.20 -14.80
CA GLU A 32 55.74 58.55 -13.58
C GLU A 32 54.85 57.40 -13.07
N THR A 33 54.33 56.57 -13.97
CA THR A 33 53.43 55.44 -13.64
C THR A 33 54.13 54.10 -13.48
N PHE A 34 55.46 54.06 -13.60
CA PHE A 34 56.21 52.81 -13.56
C PHE A 34 56.15 52.16 -12.17
N LYS A 35 55.64 50.91 -12.10
CA LYS A 35 55.53 50.17 -10.84
C LYS A 35 56.86 49.52 -10.45
N VAL A 36 57.57 50.17 -9.56
CA VAL A 36 58.88 49.73 -9.06
C VAL A 36 58.76 48.48 -8.17
N PRO A 37 59.72 47.54 -8.22
CA PRO A 37 59.85 46.49 -7.20
C PRO A 37 60.06 47.07 -5.79
N LYS A 38 59.54 46.39 -4.76
CA LYS A 38 59.60 46.84 -3.36
C LYS A 38 61.02 47.07 -2.82
N GLU A 39 62.05 46.49 -3.43
CA GLU A 39 63.43 46.60 -2.96
C GLU A 39 64.08 47.96 -3.26
N PHE A 40 63.51 48.71 -4.21
CA PHE A 40 63.95 50.08 -4.52
C PHE A 40 63.08 51.13 -3.80
N TYR A 41 62.31 50.70 -2.79
CA TYR A 41 61.50 51.60 -2.00
C TYR A 41 62.38 52.20 -0.91
N ASP A 42 62.44 53.52 -0.87
CA ASP A 42 63.15 54.23 0.18
C ASP A 42 62.25 54.31 1.42
N GLU A 43 62.74 53.84 2.57
CA GLU A 43 61.95 53.70 3.82
C GLU A 43 60.57 53.02 3.64
N GLY A 44 60.47 52.07 2.71
CA GLY A 44 59.23 51.34 2.43
C GLY A 44 58.18 52.10 1.63
N LYS A 45 58.49 53.30 1.12
CA LYS A 45 57.62 54.06 0.20
C LYS A 45 58.12 53.94 -1.24
N PRO A 46 57.20 53.82 -2.23
CA PRO A 46 57.60 53.79 -3.63
C PRO A 46 58.29 55.12 -4.01
N PRO A 47 59.39 55.08 -4.77
CA PRO A 47 60.04 56.31 -5.22
C PRO A 47 59.08 57.07 -6.13
N ASN A 48 58.96 58.38 -5.89
CA ASN A 48 58.14 59.25 -6.73
C ASN A 48 58.98 59.75 -7.92
N PHE A 49 58.65 59.30 -9.13
CA PHE A 49 59.27 59.83 -10.34
C PHE A 49 58.49 61.05 -10.80
N ARG A 50 59.05 62.24 -10.65
CA ARG A 50 58.52 63.48 -11.21
C ARG A 50 59.38 63.92 -12.38
N VAL A 51 58.82 64.09 -13.56
CA VAL A 51 59.57 64.51 -14.76
C VAL A 51 59.10 65.90 -15.19
N PHE A 52 60.03 66.81 -15.50
CA PHE A 52 59.69 68.19 -15.88
C PHE A 52 58.87 68.27 -17.18
N ARG A 53 57.88 69.17 -17.23
CA ARG A 53 56.94 69.35 -18.36
C ARG A 53 57.07 70.75 -18.96
N ASP A 54 57.68 70.83 -20.14
CA ASP A 54 58.00 72.09 -20.82
C ASP A 54 56.75 72.93 -21.22
N ARG A 55 55.60 72.30 -21.50
CA ARG A 55 54.39 72.99 -22.00
C ARG A 55 53.36 73.36 -20.93
N GLU A 56 53.51 72.88 -19.68
CA GLU A 56 52.52 73.05 -18.60
C GLU A 56 53.05 73.80 -17.37
N GLU A 57 54.37 73.83 -17.12
CA GLU A 57 54.97 74.48 -15.94
C GLU A 57 55.62 75.86 -16.23
N LEU A 58 55.52 76.40 -17.45
CA LEU A 58 56.14 77.69 -17.87
C LEU A 58 55.11 78.81 -18.13
N SER A 59 55.36 80.01 -17.59
CA SER A 59 54.58 81.23 -17.87
C SER A 59 55.34 82.16 -18.83
N ALA A 60 54.64 82.81 -19.75
CA ALA A 60 55.13 83.24 -21.06
C ALA A 60 56.14 84.42 -21.13
N SER A 61 56.86 84.81 -20.07
CA SER A 61 57.67 86.05 -20.09
C SER A 61 59.20 85.91 -20.06
N ASP A 62 59.81 84.76 -19.72
CA ASP A 62 61.28 84.56 -19.90
C ASP A 62 61.63 83.06 -19.99
N LEU A 63 61.55 82.48 -21.19
CA LEU A 63 61.68 81.04 -21.44
C LEU A 63 63.09 80.47 -21.16
N SER A 64 64.14 81.28 -21.29
CA SER A 64 65.53 80.81 -21.17
C SER A 64 65.91 80.52 -19.72
N ASP A 65 65.61 81.42 -18.79
CA ASP A 65 66.02 81.31 -17.38
C ASP A 65 65.31 80.15 -16.66
N SER A 66 64.03 79.93 -17.00
CA SER A 66 63.24 78.84 -16.44
C SER A 66 63.71 77.45 -16.89
N ILE A 67 64.18 77.31 -18.13
CA ILE A 67 64.75 76.04 -18.62
C ILE A 67 66.09 75.77 -17.94
N GLN A 68 66.92 76.79 -17.73
CA GLN A 68 68.18 76.64 -16.97
C GLN A 68 67.93 76.22 -15.52
N GLU A 69 66.92 76.82 -14.87
CA GLU A 69 66.52 76.45 -13.51
C GLU A 69 65.96 75.02 -13.45
N ALA A 70 65.12 74.63 -14.41
CA ALA A 70 64.59 73.27 -14.51
C ALA A 70 65.68 72.22 -14.75
N LEU A 71 66.68 72.53 -15.58
CA LEU A 71 67.84 71.66 -15.81
C LEU A 71 68.70 71.53 -14.54
N LYS A 72 68.90 72.62 -13.79
CA LYS A 72 69.62 72.61 -12.50
C LYS A 72 68.90 71.77 -11.43
N GLU A 73 67.57 71.79 -11.45
CA GLU A 73 66.70 71.09 -10.50
C GLU A 73 66.34 69.65 -10.93
N SER A 74 66.92 69.16 -12.05
CA SER A 74 66.67 67.81 -12.58
C SER A 74 67.84 66.86 -12.35
N TYR A 75 67.57 65.67 -11.81
CA TYR A 75 68.63 64.71 -11.51
C TYR A 75 69.23 64.04 -12.76
N PHE A 76 68.39 63.65 -13.72
CA PHE A 76 68.80 63.11 -15.02
C PHE A 76 68.38 64.04 -16.17
N LEU A 77 69.12 64.01 -17.27
CA LEU A 77 68.70 64.55 -18.56
C LEU A 77 68.42 63.40 -19.51
N ILE A 78 67.18 63.23 -19.94
CA ILE A 78 66.82 62.25 -20.97
C ILE A 78 66.75 62.96 -22.31
N VAL A 79 67.57 62.57 -23.29
CA VAL A 79 67.61 63.23 -24.60
C VAL A 79 67.02 62.31 -25.66
N ILE A 80 65.88 62.72 -26.20
CA ILE A 80 65.27 62.05 -27.34
C ILE A 80 66.00 62.51 -28.60
N SER A 81 66.67 61.57 -29.25
CA SER A 81 67.61 61.80 -30.33
C SER A 81 67.03 61.31 -31.66
N SER A 82 66.95 62.22 -32.61
CA SER A 82 66.57 61.99 -34.01
C SER A 82 67.63 62.61 -34.94
N LYS A 83 67.63 62.30 -36.25
CA LYS A 83 68.51 62.96 -37.25
C LYS A 83 68.40 64.50 -37.21
N ARG A 84 67.34 65.03 -36.62
CA ARG A 84 67.01 66.44 -36.51
C ARG A 84 67.48 67.07 -35.19
N THR A 85 67.83 66.28 -34.18
CA THR A 85 68.29 66.76 -32.88
C THR A 85 69.56 67.63 -32.96
N PRO A 86 70.58 67.32 -33.78
CA PRO A 86 71.76 68.18 -33.92
C PRO A 86 71.44 69.53 -34.60
N LEU A 87 70.34 69.61 -35.35
CA LEU A 87 69.86 70.86 -35.97
C LEU A 87 69.12 71.77 -34.98
N SER A 88 68.94 71.32 -33.72
CA SER A 88 68.34 72.11 -32.65
C SER A 88 69.42 72.85 -31.87
N GLU A 89 69.50 74.18 -31.99
CA GLU A 89 70.36 74.94 -31.08
C GLU A 89 69.92 74.78 -29.62
N TRP A 90 68.62 74.63 -29.37
CA TRP A 90 68.07 74.45 -28.03
C TRP A 90 68.47 73.12 -27.40
N CYS A 91 68.18 71.97 -28.03
CA CYS A 91 68.56 70.67 -27.46
C CYS A 91 70.08 70.55 -27.29
N THR A 92 70.87 71.17 -28.17
CA THR A 92 72.34 71.23 -28.04
C THR A 92 72.76 72.02 -26.82
N ARG A 93 72.20 73.22 -26.61
CA ARG A 93 72.47 74.04 -25.42
C ARG A 93 72.02 73.38 -24.12
N GLU A 94 70.89 72.68 -24.10
CA GLU A 94 70.41 71.96 -22.91
C GLU A 94 71.37 70.86 -22.48
N VAL A 95 71.90 70.09 -23.44
CA VAL A 95 72.94 69.08 -23.17
C VAL A 95 74.21 69.74 -22.67
N GLU A 96 74.73 70.78 -23.32
CA GLU A 96 75.95 71.48 -22.88
C GLU A 96 75.81 72.07 -21.48
N LEU A 97 74.67 72.70 -21.20
CA LEU A 97 74.40 73.30 -19.90
C LEU A 97 74.31 72.22 -18.82
N PHE A 98 73.56 71.14 -19.07
CA PHE A 98 73.43 70.05 -18.12
C PHE A 98 74.77 69.35 -17.85
N ARG A 99 75.60 69.15 -18.89
CA ARG A 99 76.98 68.64 -18.73
C ARG A 99 77.81 69.54 -17.83
N ARG A 100 77.76 70.86 -18.02
CA ARG A 100 78.47 71.83 -17.15
C ARG A 100 77.95 71.83 -15.70
N LEU A 101 76.65 71.59 -15.49
CA LEU A 101 76.03 71.63 -14.16
C LEU A 101 76.17 70.32 -13.38
N HIS A 102 76.02 69.17 -14.05
CA HIS A 102 75.83 67.86 -13.41
C HIS A 102 76.77 66.76 -13.90
N GLY A 103 77.59 67.02 -14.91
CA GLY A 103 78.50 66.06 -15.52
C GLY A 103 77.81 65.10 -16.49
N ASP A 104 78.61 64.22 -17.09
CA ASP A 104 78.21 63.41 -18.24
C ASP A 104 77.40 62.15 -17.85
N ASP A 105 77.54 61.63 -16.62
CA ASP A 105 76.98 60.33 -16.19
C ASP A 105 75.45 60.30 -16.06
N ARG A 106 74.80 61.47 -15.96
CA ARG A 106 73.35 61.58 -15.73
C ARG A 106 72.56 61.92 -16.99
N ILE A 107 73.17 61.75 -18.14
CA ILE A 107 72.51 61.91 -19.44
C ILE A 107 72.10 60.54 -19.96
N ILE A 108 70.83 60.37 -20.30
CA ILE A 108 70.22 59.14 -20.80
C ILE A 108 69.70 59.43 -22.21
N SER A 109 70.29 58.81 -23.23
CA SER A 109 69.88 59.00 -24.62
C SER A 109 68.82 57.98 -25.04
N VAL A 110 67.83 58.44 -25.79
CA VAL A 110 66.78 57.61 -26.37
C VAL A 110 66.78 57.86 -27.87
N LEU A 111 67.15 56.86 -28.66
CA LEU A 111 67.22 56.99 -30.11
C LEU A 111 65.87 56.63 -30.72
N ILE A 112 65.32 57.55 -31.50
CA ILE A 112 64.04 57.36 -32.19
C ILE A 112 64.19 57.39 -33.70
N GLU A 113 65.28 57.94 -34.24
CA GLU A 113 65.50 58.11 -35.67
C GLU A 113 67.00 58.30 -35.98
N GLY A 114 67.50 57.68 -37.06
CA GLY A 114 68.90 57.81 -37.50
C GLY A 114 69.87 56.98 -36.67
N GLU A 115 71.13 56.94 -37.09
CA GLU A 115 72.19 56.28 -36.31
C GLU A 115 72.79 57.25 -35.27
N PRO A 116 73.38 56.79 -34.15
CA PRO A 116 73.93 57.66 -33.10
C PRO A 116 74.90 58.74 -33.63
N HIS A 117 75.72 58.39 -34.62
CA HIS A 117 76.66 59.35 -35.23
C HIS A 117 75.98 60.43 -36.09
N GLU A 118 74.72 60.24 -36.48
CA GLU A 118 73.90 61.22 -37.23
C GLU A 118 72.93 61.97 -36.31
N ALA A 119 72.31 61.26 -35.36
CA ALA A 119 71.22 61.77 -34.54
C ALA A 119 71.67 62.49 -33.26
N PHE A 120 72.90 62.26 -32.81
CA PHE A 120 73.37 62.88 -31.57
C PHE A 120 73.99 64.24 -31.85
N SER A 121 73.67 65.23 -31.02
CA SER A 121 74.33 66.53 -31.06
C SER A 121 75.82 66.37 -30.72
N GLN A 122 76.66 67.30 -31.16
CA GLN A 122 78.11 67.25 -30.88
C GLN A 122 78.41 67.08 -29.38
N PRO A 123 77.73 67.79 -28.45
CA PRO A 123 77.92 67.60 -27.01
C PRO A 123 77.51 66.22 -26.49
N LEU A 124 76.56 65.53 -27.13
CA LEU A 124 76.19 64.15 -26.78
C LEU A 124 77.26 63.14 -27.23
N LYS A 125 77.94 63.38 -28.36
CA LYS A 125 79.00 62.49 -28.87
C LYS A 125 80.28 62.55 -28.04
N GLU A 126 80.48 63.66 -27.34
CA GLU A 126 81.65 63.93 -26.51
C GLU A 126 81.49 63.50 -25.05
N LEU A 127 80.43 62.74 -24.73
CA LEU A 127 80.19 62.26 -23.36
C LEU A 127 81.28 61.26 -22.94
N GLN A 128 81.93 61.57 -21.83
CA GLN A 128 82.90 60.70 -21.19
C GLN A 128 82.29 60.07 -19.95
N LYS A 129 82.64 58.81 -19.69
CA LYS A 129 82.31 58.14 -18.44
C LYS A 129 83.53 58.20 -17.54
N THR A 130 83.35 58.65 -16.31
CA THR A 130 84.38 58.55 -15.29
C THR A 130 84.34 57.14 -14.69
N ILE A 131 85.42 56.40 -14.87
CA ILE A 131 85.62 55.09 -14.26
C ILE A 131 86.68 55.26 -13.18
N ILE A 132 86.29 54.97 -11.95
CA ILE A 132 87.23 54.83 -10.84
C ILE A 132 87.71 53.39 -10.88
N ASP A 133 88.99 53.19 -11.14
CA ASP A 133 89.57 51.85 -11.11
C ASP A 133 89.66 51.32 -9.66
N GLU A 134 89.96 50.03 -9.51
CA GLU A 134 90.03 49.40 -8.18
C GLU A 134 91.14 50.00 -7.28
N ALA A 135 92.03 50.83 -7.83
CA ALA A 135 93.10 51.54 -7.12
C ALA A 135 92.69 52.98 -6.71
N GLY A 136 91.52 53.46 -7.13
CA GLY A 136 91.01 54.79 -6.81
C GLY A 136 91.49 55.91 -7.73
N GLU A 137 92.12 55.60 -8.86
CA GLU A 137 92.47 56.59 -9.88
C GLU A 137 91.32 56.80 -10.88
N GLU A 138 91.05 58.06 -11.23
CA GLU A 138 90.00 58.41 -12.20
C GLU A 138 90.53 58.28 -13.64
N ARG A 139 89.94 57.37 -14.42
CA ARG A 139 90.13 57.28 -15.87
C ARG A 139 88.84 57.65 -16.60
N THR A 140 88.97 58.40 -17.68
CA THR A 140 87.87 58.79 -18.56
C THR A 140 87.89 57.98 -19.86
N GLU A 141 86.77 57.31 -20.16
CA GLU A 141 86.56 56.55 -21.39
C GLU A 141 85.31 57.04 -22.14
N PRO A 142 85.21 56.86 -23.48
CA PRO A 142 83.99 57.18 -24.22
C PRO A 142 82.78 56.40 -23.67
N ARG A 143 81.70 57.10 -23.31
CA ARG A 143 80.52 56.46 -22.71
C ARG A 143 79.69 55.72 -23.76
N GLU A 144 79.15 54.55 -23.41
CA GLU A 144 78.15 53.88 -24.26
C GLU A 144 76.95 54.81 -24.46
N LEU A 145 76.77 55.17 -25.71
CA LEU A 145 76.03 56.36 -26.10
C LEU A 145 74.53 56.17 -26.06
N LEU A 146 73.97 54.95 -26.08
CA LEU A 146 72.54 54.68 -26.28
C LEU A 146 71.90 53.90 -25.13
N ALA A 147 70.91 54.49 -24.43
CA ALA A 147 70.21 53.79 -23.34
C ALA A 147 68.97 53.00 -23.79
N ALA A 148 68.23 53.51 -24.78
CA ALA A 148 67.07 52.84 -25.35
C ALA A 148 66.95 53.13 -26.86
N ASP A 149 66.76 52.07 -27.65
CA ASP A 149 66.48 52.18 -29.09
C ASP A 149 64.98 51.97 -29.34
N LEU A 150 64.29 53.04 -29.70
CA LEU A 150 62.85 53.03 -30.00
C LEU A 150 62.57 52.96 -31.50
N ARG A 151 63.59 52.78 -32.34
CA ARG A 151 63.43 52.61 -33.79
C ARG A 151 62.82 51.22 -34.08
N PRO A 152 61.67 51.16 -34.77
CA PRO A 152 61.23 49.94 -35.44
C PRO A 152 62.34 49.40 -36.37
N GLU A 153 62.40 48.07 -36.55
CA GLU A 153 63.42 47.43 -37.40
C GLU A 153 63.42 48.00 -38.82
N GLU A 154 62.25 48.43 -39.31
CA GLU A 154 62.05 48.98 -40.64
C GLU A 154 62.73 50.33 -40.88
N ILE A 155 63.14 51.05 -39.83
CA ILE A 155 63.79 52.37 -39.93
C ILE A 155 65.22 52.40 -39.37
N LYS A 156 65.81 51.23 -39.09
CA LYS A 156 67.23 51.11 -38.75
C LYS A 156 68.07 51.09 -40.04
N GLY A 157 69.18 51.83 -40.07
CA GLY A 157 69.99 52.01 -41.28
C GLY A 157 69.60 53.25 -42.11
N ASP A 158 69.48 53.09 -43.43
CA ASP A 158 69.39 54.20 -44.40
C ASP A 158 67.98 54.82 -44.50
N PHE A 159 67.48 55.32 -43.37
CA PHE A 159 66.18 55.96 -43.26
C PHE A 159 66.23 57.42 -43.71
N VAL A 160 65.38 57.79 -44.67
CA VAL A 160 65.27 59.16 -45.22
C VAL A 160 64.86 60.21 -44.19
N GLY A 161 64.26 59.76 -43.08
CA GLY A 161 63.91 60.57 -41.93
C GLY A 161 62.41 60.85 -41.78
N TYR A 162 61.97 61.11 -40.55
CA TYR A 162 60.55 61.28 -40.24
C TYR A 162 59.95 62.53 -40.89
N GLU A 163 60.75 63.56 -41.14
CA GLU A 163 60.29 64.79 -41.80
C GLU A 163 59.98 64.56 -43.28
N ALA A 164 60.89 63.92 -44.01
CA ALA A 164 60.66 63.54 -45.40
C ALA A 164 59.49 62.56 -45.51
N LEU A 165 59.42 61.57 -44.61
CA LEU A 165 58.35 60.59 -44.59
C LEU A 165 56.99 61.21 -44.24
N GLN A 166 56.92 62.19 -43.33
CA GLN A 166 55.68 62.90 -43.04
C GLN A 166 55.17 63.71 -44.22
N ALA A 167 56.08 64.26 -45.04
CA ALA A 167 55.71 64.98 -46.26
C ALA A 167 55.25 64.03 -47.38
N SER A 168 55.86 62.85 -47.52
CA SER A 168 55.56 61.91 -48.60
C SER A 168 54.46 60.89 -48.28
N ASP A 169 54.45 60.32 -47.08
CA ASP A 169 53.49 59.31 -46.61
C ASP A 169 53.21 59.46 -45.09
N PRO A 170 52.26 60.33 -44.70
CA PRO A 170 51.88 60.55 -43.31
C PRO A 170 51.33 59.29 -42.61
N ALA A 171 50.71 58.38 -43.36
CA ALA A 171 50.12 57.17 -42.79
C ALA A 171 51.20 56.19 -42.32
N LEU A 172 52.24 56.00 -43.15
CA LEU A 172 53.39 55.18 -42.80
C LEU A 172 54.21 55.80 -41.65
N ALA A 173 54.38 57.12 -41.63
CA ALA A 173 55.00 57.83 -40.51
C ALA A 173 54.26 57.58 -39.18
N ASN A 174 52.92 57.61 -39.20
CA ASN A 174 52.11 57.31 -38.02
C ASN A 174 52.17 55.82 -37.61
N GLN A 175 52.30 54.90 -38.56
CA GLN A 175 52.51 53.48 -38.28
C GLN A 175 53.84 53.26 -37.55
N TYR A 176 54.94 53.84 -38.03
CA TYR A 176 56.23 53.74 -37.35
C TYR A 176 56.23 54.44 -35.99
N LYS A 177 55.52 55.57 -35.84
CA LYS A 177 55.30 56.18 -34.53
C LYS A 177 54.59 55.23 -33.55
N LYS A 178 53.51 54.56 -33.97
CA LYS A 178 52.82 53.56 -33.14
C LYS A 178 53.72 52.36 -32.81
N ALA A 179 54.55 51.92 -33.74
CA ALA A 179 55.52 50.86 -33.50
C ALA A 179 56.58 51.29 -32.46
N ALA A 180 57.11 52.52 -32.56
CA ALA A 180 58.01 53.09 -31.56
C ALA A 180 57.36 53.19 -30.16
N LEU A 181 56.10 53.61 -30.07
CA LEU A 181 55.35 53.61 -28.80
C LEU A 181 55.11 52.20 -28.24
N LYS A 182 54.99 51.18 -29.10
CA LYS A 182 54.90 49.78 -28.66
C LYS A 182 56.24 49.29 -28.11
N LEU A 183 57.34 49.65 -28.75
CA LEU A 183 58.71 49.37 -28.27
C LEU A 183 58.99 50.09 -26.95
N LEU A 184 58.49 51.31 -26.76
CA LEU A 184 58.61 52.04 -25.51
C LEU A 184 58.06 51.25 -24.31
N LYS A 185 56.98 50.47 -24.46
CA LYS A 185 56.44 49.63 -23.37
C LYS A 185 57.42 48.57 -22.87
N THR A 186 58.36 48.14 -23.71
CA THR A 186 59.41 47.18 -23.36
C THR A 186 60.74 47.85 -23.04
N GLU A 187 61.08 48.93 -23.74
CA GLU A 187 62.34 49.67 -23.59
C GLU A 187 62.31 50.68 -22.43
N ILE A 188 61.13 51.04 -21.92
CA ILE A 188 60.98 51.80 -20.67
C ILE A 188 61.73 51.13 -19.51
N TYR A 189 61.81 49.79 -19.50
CA TYR A 189 62.57 49.07 -18.49
C TYR A 189 64.08 49.36 -18.56
N ARG A 190 64.65 49.69 -19.73
CA ARG A 190 66.07 50.11 -19.84
C ARG A 190 66.27 51.54 -19.33
N ILE A 191 65.35 52.43 -19.67
CA ILE A 191 65.35 53.82 -19.18
C ILE A 191 65.19 53.84 -17.65
N MET A 192 64.25 53.07 -17.12
CA MET A 192 64.02 52.94 -15.67
C MET A 192 65.16 52.21 -14.97
N ALA A 193 65.80 51.22 -15.62
CA ALA A 193 67.00 50.58 -15.10
C ALA A 193 68.16 51.58 -14.95
N ALA A 194 68.35 52.49 -15.93
CA ALA A 194 69.31 53.58 -15.83
C ALA A 194 68.97 54.57 -14.70
N ILE A 195 67.68 54.95 -14.55
CA ILE A 195 67.22 55.86 -13.48
C ILE A 195 67.34 55.24 -12.08
N LEU A 196 67.15 53.92 -11.96
CA LEU A 196 67.20 53.16 -10.71
C LEU A 196 68.59 52.59 -10.38
N GLY A 197 69.54 52.66 -11.32
CA GLY A 197 70.90 52.13 -11.14
C GLY A 197 70.96 50.59 -11.09
N CYS A 198 70.09 49.88 -11.81
CA CYS A 198 70.05 48.41 -11.84
C CYS A 198 70.13 47.85 -13.27
N THR A 199 70.20 46.52 -13.43
CA THR A 199 70.25 45.89 -14.76
C THR A 199 68.86 45.70 -15.36
N TYR A 200 68.74 45.82 -16.69
CA TYR A 200 67.47 45.62 -17.41
C TYR A 200 66.86 44.22 -17.21
N GLY A 201 67.72 43.18 -17.20
CA GLY A 201 67.28 41.78 -17.09
C GLY A 201 66.53 41.51 -15.80
N ASP A 202 67.06 42.01 -14.68
CA ASP A 202 66.48 41.80 -13.35
C ASP A 202 65.09 42.43 -13.22
N LEU A 203 64.92 43.65 -13.75
CA LEU A 203 63.67 44.39 -13.65
C LEU A 203 62.54 43.73 -14.46
N LYS A 204 62.86 43.14 -15.62
CA LYS A 204 61.89 42.47 -16.51
C LYS A 204 61.46 41.09 -15.99
N GLN A 205 62.41 40.27 -15.51
CA GLN A 205 62.11 38.92 -15.01
C GLN A 205 61.15 38.97 -13.80
N ARG A 206 61.39 39.88 -12.86
CA ARG A 206 60.57 40.03 -11.64
C ARG A 206 59.15 40.53 -11.91
N ALA A 207 58.91 41.20 -13.03
CA ALA A 207 57.56 41.58 -13.45
C ALA A 207 56.77 40.36 -13.97
N LYS A 208 57.44 39.42 -14.64
CA LYS A 208 56.85 38.19 -15.20
C LYS A 208 56.38 37.24 -14.09
N GLU A 209 57.22 37.01 -13.07
CA GLU A 209 56.91 36.13 -11.94
C GLU A 209 55.66 36.58 -11.16
N ARG A 210 55.49 37.90 -10.98
CA ARG A 210 54.32 38.46 -10.31
C ARG A 210 53.00 38.13 -11.04
N ARG A 211 52.99 38.22 -12.37
CA ARG A 211 51.81 37.88 -13.18
C ARG A 211 51.47 36.39 -13.09
N GLN A 212 52.47 35.52 -13.14
CA GLN A 212 52.24 34.07 -13.02
C GLN A 212 51.69 33.69 -11.64
N LYS A 213 52.22 34.26 -10.55
CA LYS A 213 51.69 34.05 -9.20
C LYS A 213 50.23 34.53 -9.05
N GLN A 214 49.83 35.59 -9.75
CA GLN A 214 48.43 36.06 -9.74
C GLN A 214 47.49 35.10 -10.47
N ILE A 215 47.88 34.60 -11.64
CA ILE A 215 47.08 33.64 -12.41
C ILE A 215 46.83 32.38 -11.57
N VAL A 216 47.88 31.81 -10.95
CA VAL A 216 47.76 30.61 -10.12
C VAL A 216 46.78 30.82 -8.95
N ARG A 217 46.82 31.98 -8.29
CA ARG A 217 45.88 32.31 -7.20
C ARG A 217 44.43 32.38 -7.69
N ILE A 218 44.19 33.00 -8.84
CA ILE A 218 42.85 33.11 -9.43
C ILE A 218 42.35 31.72 -9.84
N SER A 219 43.18 30.91 -10.49
CA SER A 219 42.82 29.54 -10.88
C SER A 219 42.52 28.66 -9.67
N ALA A 220 43.30 28.75 -8.58
CA ALA A 220 43.04 28.02 -7.35
C ALA A 220 41.72 28.45 -6.69
N PHE A 221 41.39 29.74 -6.71
CA PHE A 221 40.11 30.25 -6.23
C PHE A 221 38.92 29.66 -7.02
N PHE A 222 39.00 29.65 -8.35
CA PHE A 222 37.95 29.06 -9.18
C PHE A 222 37.83 27.54 -8.98
N ALA A 223 38.94 26.82 -8.84
CA ALA A 223 38.89 25.37 -8.56
C ALA A 223 38.18 25.07 -7.24
N ALA A 224 38.48 25.83 -6.18
CA ALA A 224 37.78 25.71 -4.89
C ALA A 224 36.29 26.05 -5.00
N LEU A 225 35.94 27.09 -5.77
CA LEU A 225 34.55 27.49 -6.01
C LEU A 225 33.77 26.40 -6.75
N PHE A 226 34.36 25.79 -7.80
CA PHE A 226 33.72 24.69 -8.53
C PHE A 226 33.55 23.44 -7.67
N LEU A 227 34.51 23.12 -6.80
CA LEU A 227 34.38 22.00 -5.86
C LEU A 227 33.24 22.27 -4.86
N ALA A 228 33.16 23.49 -4.31
CA ALA A 228 32.07 23.87 -3.41
C ALA A 228 30.70 23.81 -4.11
N PHE A 229 30.62 24.28 -5.36
CA PHE A 229 29.40 24.17 -6.16
C PHE A 229 29.03 22.71 -6.47
N GLY A 230 30.00 21.87 -6.82
CA GLY A 230 29.78 20.44 -7.03
C GLY A 230 29.26 19.72 -5.78
N LEU A 231 29.81 20.02 -4.61
CA LEU A 231 29.32 19.50 -3.32
C LEU A 231 27.91 20.01 -3.00
N PHE A 232 27.62 21.28 -3.28
CA PHE A 232 26.28 21.83 -3.13
C PHE A 232 25.26 21.13 -4.03
N MET A 233 25.56 20.96 -5.32
CA MET A 233 24.69 20.25 -6.27
C MET A 233 24.51 18.78 -5.91
N PHE A 234 25.58 18.09 -5.46
CA PHE A 234 25.49 16.71 -4.99
C PHE A 234 24.58 16.60 -3.76
N ASN A 235 24.70 17.53 -2.81
CA ASN A 235 23.84 17.53 -1.63
C ASN A 235 22.38 17.88 -1.98
N ALA A 236 22.14 18.82 -2.90
CA ALA A 236 20.82 19.16 -3.39
C ALA A 236 20.15 17.97 -4.11
N TYR A 237 20.87 17.31 -5.03
CA TYR A 237 20.40 16.10 -5.70
C TYR A 237 20.14 14.95 -4.70
N ARG A 238 20.99 14.80 -3.68
CA ARG A 238 20.77 13.81 -2.62
C ARG A 238 19.51 14.13 -1.82
N GLN A 239 19.28 15.39 -1.45
CA GLN A 239 18.07 15.81 -0.73
C GLN A 239 16.80 15.60 -1.56
N GLU A 240 16.83 15.94 -2.85
CA GLU A 240 15.72 15.71 -3.77
C GLU A 240 15.36 14.22 -3.88
N ASN A 241 16.36 13.34 -3.99
CA ASN A 241 16.12 11.91 -4.04
C ASN A 241 15.59 11.32 -2.72
N ILE A 242 16.07 11.82 -1.58
CA ILE A 242 15.54 11.42 -0.27
C ILE A 242 14.07 11.86 -0.18
N ALA A 243 13.77 13.13 -0.47
CA ALA A 243 12.41 13.65 -0.46
C ALA A 243 11.48 12.90 -1.43
N ARG A 244 11.96 12.55 -2.62
CA ARG A 244 11.20 11.74 -3.58
C ARG A 244 10.91 10.34 -3.04
N ARG A 245 11.89 9.68 -2.41
CA ARG A 245 11.69 8.35 -1.81
C ARG A 245 10.72 8.40 -0.63
N GLU A 246 10.84 9.41 0.22
CA GLU A 246 9.91 9.65 1.33
C GLU A 246 8.48 9.87 0.80
N ALA A 247 8.31 10.72 -0.22
CA ALA A 247 7.01 10.97 -0.84
C ALA A 247 6.39 9.70 -1.44
N LEU A 248 7.18 8.86 -2.12
CA LEU A 248 6.71 7.57 -2.62
C LEU A 248 6.25 6.65 -1.49
N GLN A 249 7.04 6.51 -0.42
CA GLN A 249 6.66 5.69 0.75
C GLN A 249 5.40 6.22 1.44
N THR A 250 5.25 7.54 1.58
CA THR A 250 4.04 8.16 2.15
C THR A 250 2.82 7.89 1.27
N ASN A 251 2.96 8.01 -0.05
CA ASN A 251 1.88 7.70 -0.98
C ASN A 251 1.49 6.21 -0.91
N SER A 252 2.46 5.30 -0.93
CA SER A 252 2.21 3.86 -0.76
C SER A 252 1.52 3.55 0.57
N THR A 253 1.89 4.23 1.67
CA THR A 253 1.22 4.06 2.97
C THR A 253 -0.26 4.45 2.88
N LEU A 254 -0.58 5.58 2.23
CA LEU A 254 -1.96 6.06 2.07
C LEU A 254 -2.77 5.12 1.17
N LEU A 255 -2.19 4.65 0.06
CA LEU A 255 -2.84 3.72 -0.85
C LEU A 255 -3.08 2.35 -0.21
N LEU A 256 -2.13 1.81 0.56
CA LEU A 256 -2.35 0.56 1.31
C LEU A 256 -3.43 0.75 2.39
N GLY A 257 -3.49 1.90 3.04
CA GLY A 257 -4.60 2.25 3.95
C GLY A 257 -5.96 2.26 3.24
N ARG A 258 -6.06 2.93 2.08
CA ARG A 258 -7.27 2.94 1.26
C ARG A 258 -7.64 1.56 0.72
N SER A 259 -6.64 0.74 0.39
CA SER A 259 -6.83 -0.64 0.00
C SER A 259 -7.43 -1.48 1.13
N GLN A 260 -7.00 -1.27 2.37
CA GLN A 260 -7.60 -1.95 3.53
C GLN A 260 -9.05 -1.50 3.73
N GLU A 261 -9.35 -0.19 3.63
CA GLU A 261 -10.73 0.30 3.72
C GLU A 261 -11.64 -0.35 2.65
N LEU A 262 -11.17 -0.46 1.40
CA LEU A 262 -11.92 -1.13 0.33
C LEU A 262 -12.14 -2.61 0.62
N LEU A 263 -11.18 -3.27 1.28
CA LEU A 263 -11.29 -4.66 1.68
C LEU A 263 -12.32 -4.83 2.80
N ASP A 264 -12.31 -3.93 3.79
CA ASP A 264 -13.28 -3.87 4.89
C ASP A 264 -14.70 -3.58 4.36
N GLU A 265 -14.82 -2.78 3.29
CA GLU A 265 -16.06 -2.55 2.54
C GLU A 265 -16.48 -3.75 1.67
N GLY A 266 -15.58 -4.71 1.42
CA GLY A 266 -15.81 -5.95 0.67
C GLY A 266 -15.45 -5.89 -0.83
N ASP A 267 -14.84 -4.83 -1.36
CA ASP A 267 -14.45 -4.79 -2.78
C ASP A 267 -13.00 -5.28 -2.98
N LYS A 268 -12.82 -6.59 -2.96
CA LYS A 268 -11.49 -7.23 -3.05
C LYS A 268 -10.78 -6.93 -4.36
N VAL A 269 -11.50 -6.92 -5.48
CA VAL A 269 -10.89 -6.61 -6.79
C VAL A 269 -10.29 -5.21 -6.75
N LYS A 270 -11.02 -4.19 -6.28
CA LYS A 270 -10.47 -2.85 -6.16
C LYS A 270 -9.37 -2.76 -5.12
N ALA A 271 -9.53 -3.37 -3.95
CA ALA A 271 -8.49 -3.41 -2.92
C ALA A 271 -7.17 -3.94 -3.50
N LEU A 272 -7.17 -5.12 -4.13
CA LEU A 272 -5.99 -5.72 -4.73
C LEU A 272 -5.36 -4.86 -5.83
N LEU A 273 -6.16 -4.14 -6.63
CA LEU A 273 -5.64 -3.20 -7.63
C LEU A 273 -4.92 -2.02 -6.98
N VAL A 274 -5.50 -1.43 -5.94
CA VAL A 274 -4.91 -0.30 -5.21
C VAL A 274 -3.64 -0.75 -4.48
N ALA A 275 -3.67 -1.91 -3.84
CA ALA A 275 -2.51 -2.48 -3.15
C ALA A 275 -1.35 -2.75 -4.12
N LYS A 276 -1.64 -3.32 -5.30
CA LYS A 276 -0.65 -3.52 -6.37
C LYS A 276 -0.04 -2.18 -6.81
N GLU A 277 -0.87 -1.17 -7.02
CA GLU A 277 -0.40 0.16 -7.44
C GLU A 277 0.47 0.81 -6.35
N ALA A 278 0.11 0.65 -5.07
CA ALA A 278 0.91 1.13 -3.96
C ALA A 278 2.34 0.56 -3.95
N MET A 279 2.51 -0.68 -4.41
CA MET A 279 3.80 -1.37 -4.41
C MET A 279 4.63 -1.17 -5.69
N ASN A 280 4.00 -0.83 -6.83
CA ASN A 280 4.64 -0.73 -8.14
C ASN A 280 5.88 0.18 -8.19
N SER A 281 5.93 1.24 -7.38
CA SER A 281 6.99 2.26 -7.40
C SER A 281 8.03 2.13 -6.27
N LEU A 282 7.95 1.08 -5.44
CA LEU A 282 8.84 0.89 -4.28
C LEU A 282 10.10 0.08 -4.62
N ASP A 283 11.20 0.34 -3.90
CA ASP A 283 12.49 -0.35 -4.04
C ASP A 283 12.86 -0.98 -2.69
N ASN A 284 13.43 -2.19 -2.70
CA ASN A 284 13.78 -2.92 -1.47
C ASN A 284 14.85 -2.25 -0.59
N ARG A 285 15.54 -1.23 -1.10
CA ARG A 285 16.53 -0.41 -0.36
C ARG A 285 15.90 0.77 0.38
N MET A 286 14.58 0.93 0.30
CA MET A 286 13.84 1.99 0.99
C MET A 286 13.57 1.62 2.45
N ASP A 287 13.69 2.60 3.35
CA ASP A 287 13.63 2.37 4.82
C ASP A 287 12.33 1.69 5.30
N ARG A 288 11.18 2.04 4.71
CA ARG A 288 9.87 1.45 5.07
C ARG A 288 9.45 0.25 4.21
N PHE A 289 10.31 -0.24 3.32
CA PHE A 289 9.92 -1.28 2.36
C PHE A 289 9.43 -2.56 3.05
N SER A 290 10.12 -3.04 4.08
CA SER A 290 9.71 -4.25 4.82
C SER A 290 8.33 -4.08 5.47
N THR A 291 8.07 -2.93 6.09
CA THR A 291 6.77 -2.63 6.70
C THR A 291 5.65 -2.54 5.66
N LEU A 292 5.89 -1.84 4.54
CA LEU A 292 4.90 -1.72 3.47
C LEU A 292 4.66 -3.06 2.76
N LYS A 293 5.70 -3.88 2.60
CA LYS A 293 5.59 -5.26 2.09
C LYS A 293 4.74 -6.12 3.01
N SER A 294 4.97 -6.07 4.32
CA SER A 294 4.16 -6.80 5.32
C SER A 294 2.69 -6.34 5.32
N GLN A 295 2.43 -5.04 5.17
CA GLN A 295 1.06 -4.52 4.99
C GLN A 295 0.41 -5.06 3.71
N HIS A 296 1.14 -5.04 2.59
CA HIS A 296 0.66 -5.61 1.33
C HIS A 296 0.40 -7.11 1.44
N GLU A 297 1.30 -7.86 2.06
CA GLU A 297 1.14 -9.30 2.38
C GLU A 297 -0.16 -9.55 3.15
N GLY A 298 -0.45 -8.75 4.18
CA GLY A 298 -1.71 -8.82 4.93
C GLY A 298 -2.94 -8.66 4.02
N ILE A 299 -2.95 -7.62 3.18
CA ILE A 299 -4.05 -7.34 2.24
C ILE A 299 -4.21 -8.47 1.21
N LEU A 300 -3.12 -8.94 0.60
CA LEU A 300 -3.15 -10.06 -0.33
C LEU A 300 -3.74 -11.30 0.34
N SER A 301 -3.32 -11.55 1.59
CA SER A 301 -3.75 -12.73 2.32
C SER A 301 -5.23 -12.71 2.62
N GLU A 302 -5.72 -11.57 3.10
CA GLU A 302 -7.14 -11.40 3.46
C GLU A 302 -8.04 -11.43 2.21
N ALA A 303 -7.60 -10.82 1.10
CA ALA A 303 -8.37 -10.80 -0.13
C ALA A 303 -8.40 -12.16 -0.85
N LEU A 304 -7.25 -12.82 -1.02
CA LEU A 304 -7.10 -14.04 -1.84
C LEU A 304 -7.45 -15.33 -1.09
N PHE A 305 -7.30 -15.34 0.24
CA PHE A 305 -7.56 -16.50 1.09
C PHE A 305 -8.57 -16.16 2.19
N PRO A 306 -9.80 -15.78 1.80
CA PRO A 306 -10.82 -15.47 2.80
C PRO A 306 -11.18 -16.72 3.59
N VAL A 307 -11.38 -16.52 4.90
CA VAL A 307 -11.78 -17.56 5.85
C VAL A 307 -13.19 -18.05 5.57
N SER A 308 -14.05 -17.16 5.07
CA SER A 308 -15.45 -17.44 4.78
C SER A 308 -15.87 -16.84 3.43
N SER A 309 -17.15 -17.01 3.08
CA SER A 309 -17.69 -16.40 1.88
C SER A 309 -17.64 -14.89 1.99
N SER A 310 -17.37 -14.22 0.88
CA SER A 310 -17.10 -12.78 0.94
C SER A 310 -17.36 -12.11 -0.40
N ILE A 311 -17.61 -10.81 -0.34
CA ILE A 311 -17.80 -10.00 -1.54
C ILE A 311 -16.48 -10.02 -2.32
N ARG A 312 -16.57 -10.40 -3.60
CA ARG A 312 -15.51 -10.36 -4.58
C ARG A 312 -15.35 -8.94 -5.12
N THR A 313 -16.46 -8.34 -5.55
CA THR A 313 -16.52 -6.97 -6.05
C THR A 313 -17.96 -6.47 -6.07
N LYS A 314 -18.14 -5.17 -6.33
CA LYS A 314 -19.44 -4.49 -6.41
C LYS A 314 -19.62 -3.83 -7.77
N LEU A 315 -20.79 -4.01 -8.36
CA LEU A 315 -21.18 -3.37 -9.62
C LEU A 315 -22.06 -2.17 -9.30
N SER A 316 -21.55 -0.96 -9.49
CA SER A 316 -22.35 0.24 -9.28
C SER A 316 -23.35 0.39 -10.42
N THR A 317 -24.65 0.36 -10.09
CA THR A 317 -25.72 0.52 -11.07
C THR A 317 -26.30 1.92 -11.05
N GLY A 318 -26.31 2.62 -9.91
CA GLY A 318 -26.99 3.92 -9.77
C GLY A 318 -28.53 3.85 -9.82
N ASN A 319 -29.10 2.65 -10.01
CA ASN A 319 -30.52 2.38 -10.17
C ASN A 319 -31.05 1.58 -8.97
N SER A 320 -32.10 2.08 -8.31
CA SER A 320 -32.67 1.46 -7.10
C SER A 320 -33.77 0.43 -7.38
N LEU A 321 -34.23 0.30 -8.63
CA LEU A 321 -35.39 -0.53 -8.99
C LEU A 321 -35.09 -1.55 -10.09
N THR A 322 -33.81 -1.79 -10.38
CA THR A 322 -33.41 -2.77 -11.40
C THR A 322 -33.46 -4.19 -10.84
N TYR A 323 -33.88 -5.15 -11.65
CA TYR A 323 -33.52 -6.56 -11.55
C TYR A 323 -32.20 -6.79 -12.30
N MET A 324 -31.57 -7.94 -12.09
CA MET A 324 -30.35 -8.34 -12.81
C MET A 324 -30.58 -9.60 -13.66
N ALA A 325 -29.72 -9.81 -14.64
CA ALA A 325 -29.67 -11.06 -15.39
C ALA A 325 -28.23 -11.49 -15.58
N LEU A 326 -27.97 -12.79 -15.43
CA LEU A 326 -26.69 -13.40 -15.77
C LEU A 326 -26.81 -14.05 -17.15
N SER A 327 -25.79 -13.87 -17.99
CA SER A 327 -25.75 -14.53 -19.30
C SER A 327 -25.67 -16.05 -19.14
N PRO A 328 -26.18 -16.84 -20.11
CA PRO A 328 -26.17 -18.32 -19.99
C PRO A 328 -24.77 -18.93 -19.85
N ASP A 329 -23.75 -18.27 -20.38
CA ASP A 329 -22.34 -18.66 -20.24
C ASP A 329 -21.68 -18.14 -18.96
N GLY A 330 -22.39 -17.36 -18.14
CA GLY A 330 -21.92 -16.81 -16.87
C GLY A 330 -20.88 -15.69 -17.00
N THR A 331 -20.63 -15.15 -18.20
CA THR A 331 -19.57 -14.17 -18.42
C THR A 331 -20.01 -12.72 -18.22
N LEU A 332 -21.30 -12.43 -18.35
CA LEU A 332 -21.86 -11.07 -18.26
C LEU A 332 -23.01 -10.98 -17.27
N VAL A 333 -23.02 -9.90 -16.49
CA VAL A 333 -24.18 -9.44 -15.72
C VAL A 333 -24.79 -8.24 -16.43
N ALA A 334 -26.10 -8.29 -16.69
CA ALA A 334 -26.87 -7.15 -17.17
C ALA A 334 -27.71 -6.56 -16.04
N ALA A 335 -27.79 -5.23 -15.99
CA ALA A 335 -28.67 -4.51 -15.08
C ALA A 335 -29.00 -3.11 -15.64
N GLY A 336 -30.15 -2.57 -15.25
CA GLY A 336 -30.46 -1.16 -15.46
C GLY A 336 -29.43 -0.27 -14.77
N MET A 337 -28.94 0.75 -15.48
CA MET A 337 -27.89 1.64 -15.03
C MET A 337 -28.33 3.10 -15.12
N ASP A 338 -28.04 3.82 -14.03
CA ASP A 338 -28.51 5.16 -13.71
C ASP A 338 -30.02 5.28 -13.92
N ASN A 339 -30.45 6.17 -14.82
CA ASN A 339 -31.86 6.44 -15.07
C ASN A 339 -32.33 6.04 -16.46
N ASP A 340 -31.46 5.69 -17.41
CA ASP A 340 -31.83 5.69 -18.84
C ASP A 340 -31.09 4.65 -19.69
N SER A 341 -30.34 3.74 -19.04
CA SER A 341 -29.45 2.83 -19.76
C SER A 341 -29.42 1.44 -19.13
N VAL A 342 -28.82 0.51 -19.87
CA VAL A 342 -28.47 -0.83 -19.37
C VAL A 342 -26.95 -0.93 -19.31
N GLY A 343 -26.42 -1.38 -18.18
CA GLY A 343 -25.03 -1.75 -18.01
C GLY A 343 -24.83 -3.23 -18.30
N LEU A 344 -23.82 -3.54 -19.10
CA LEU A 344 -23.26 -4.88 -19.25
C LEU A 344 -21.93 -4.92 -18.49
N PHE A 345 -21.84 -5.79 -17.49
CA PHE A 345 -20.67 -5.94 -16.62
C PHE A 345 -20.01 -7.29 -16.84
N ASP A 346 -18.69 -7.33 -16.77
CA ASP A 346 -17.93 -8.57 -16.65
C ASP A 346 -18.27 -9.24 -15.31
N ALA A 347 -18.75 -10.48 -15.36
CA ALA A 347 -19.23 -11.19 -14.19
C ALA A 347 -18.11 -11.57 -13.19
N VAL A 348 -16.84 -11.56 -13.62
CA VAL A 348 -15.69 -11.96 -12.80
C VAL A 348 -15.02 -10.77 -12.13
N ASN A 349 -14.72 -9.71 -12.87
CA ASN A 349 -13.95 -8.56 -12.36
C ASN A 349 -14.79 -7.27 -12.18
N GLY A 350 -16.07 -7.33 -12.51
CA GLY A 350 -17.04 -6.25 -12.32
C GLY A 350 -16.83 -5.02 -13.21
N SER A 351 -15.97 -5.11 -14.23
CA SER A 351 -15.78 -3.99 -15.16
C SER A 351 -17.02 -3.76 -16.02
N LEU A 352 -17.37 -2.49 -16.24
CA LEU A 352 -18.42 -2.11 -17.20
C LEU A 352 -17.91 -2.34 -18.63
N VAL A 353 -18.43 -3.36 -19.29
CA VAL A 353 -18.09 -3.76 -20.67
C VAL A 353 -18.78 -2.88 -21.70
N ALA A 354 -20.04 -2.52 -21.47
CA ALA A 354 -20.80 -1.64 -22.35
C ALA A 354 -21.94 -0.93 -21.61
N ARG A 355 -22.28 0.26 -22.10
CA ARG A 355 -23.47 1.02 -21.72
C ARG A 355 -24.42 1.08 -22.90
N LEU A 356 -25.58 0.45 -22.79
CA LEU A 356 -26.62 0.45 -23.83
C LEU A 356 -27.61 1.57 -23.52
N SER A 357 -27.52 2.67 -24.28
CA SER A 357 -28.35 3.86 -24.11
C SER A 357 -29.55 3.82 -25.06
N GLY A 358 -30.72 4.25 -24.59
CA GLY A 358 -31.92 4.36 -25.44
C GLY A 358 -33.22 4.53 -24.67
N HIS A 359 -33.31 3.96 -23.47
CA HIS A 359 -34.42 4.20 -22.56
C HIS A 359 -34.48 5.68 -22.16
N LYS A 360 -35.67 6.15 -21.79
CA LYS A 360 -35.92 7.52 -21.31
C LYS A 360 -36.16 7.60 -19.81
N GLU A 361 -36.45 6.46 -19.19
CA GLU A 361 -36.69 6.31 -17.76
C GLU A 361 -36.03 5.02 -17.23
N GLN A 362 -36.09 4.83 -15.90
CA GLN A 362 -35.36 3.77 -15.22
C GLN A 362 -35.70 2.40 -15.82
N VAL A 363 -34.66 1.66 -16.19
CA VAL A 363 -34.80 0.28 -16.62
C VAL A 363 -35.07 -0.59 -15.39
N LYS A 364 -36.13 -1.39 -15.46
CA LYS A 364 -36.58 -2.22 -14.35
C LYS A 364 -36.22 -3.68 -14.57
N LEU A 365 -36.47 -4.20 -15.77
CA LEU A 365 -36.29 -5.62 -16.08
C LEU A 365 -35.23 -5.80 -17.17
N VAL A 366 -34.40 -6.83 -17.00
CA VAL A 366 -33.44 -7.29 -18.00
C VAL A 366 -33.45 -8.82 -18.05
N ASN A 367 -33.25 -9.41 -19.22
CA ASN A 367 -33.17 -10.87 -19.36
C ASN A 367 -32.39 -11.26 -20.61
N PHE A 368 -31.48 -12.23 -20.51
CA PHE A 368 -30.75 -12.75 -21.67
C PHE A 368 -31.56 -13.83 -22.40
N SER A 369 -31.39 -13.92 -23.73
CA SER A 369 -31.88 -15.07 -24.50
C SER A 369 -31.19 -16.35 -24.06
N THR A 370 -31.84 -17.49 -24.26
CA THR A 370 -31.31 -18.79 -23.83
C THR A 370 -30.00 -19.18 -24.54
N ASP A 371 -29.72 -18.58 -25.70
CA ASP A 371 -28.47 -18.73 -26.45
C ASP A 371 -27.47 -17.57 -26.21
N GLY A 372 -27.82 -16.60 -25.36
CA GLY A 372 -26.97 -15.47 -24.97
C GLY A 372 -26.74 -14.41 -26.05
N LYS A 373 -27.36 -14.53 -27.23
CA LYS A 373 -27.17 -13.56 -28.33
C LYS A 373 -27.87 -12.23 -28.10
N TYR A 374 -29.02 -12.26 -27.44
CA TYR A 374 -29.85 -11.10 -27.25
C TYR A 374 -30.04 -10.78 -25.77
N LEU A 375 -30.22 -9.49 -25.50
CA LEU A 375 -30.65 -8.99 -24.19
C LEU A 375 -31.95 -8.22 -24.38
N LEU A 376 -32.95 -8.57 -23.58
CA LEU A 376 -34.21 -7.84 -23.47
C LEU A 376 -34.12 -6.87 -22.29
N SER A 377 -34.55 -5.63 -22.47
CA SER A 377 -34.71 -4.66 -21.38
C SER A 377 -36.05 -3.96 -21.44
N ALA A 378 -36.68 -3.73 -20.28
CA ALA A 378 -37.94 -3.01 -20.16
C ALA A 378 -37.87 -2.00 -19.01
N GLY A 379 -38.33 -0.77 -19.27
CA GLY A 379 -38.29 0.36 -18.34
C GLY A 379 -39.65 0.95 -18.02
N PHE A 380 -39.65 2.02 -17.22
CA PHE A 380 -40.87 2.80 -16.94
C PHE A 380 -41.27 3.74 -18.08
N ASP A 381 -40.48 3.80 -19.15
CA ASP A 381 -40.75 4.62 -20.34
C ASP A 381 -41.73 3.98 -21.33
N ASP A 382 -42.43 2.92 -20.91
CA ASP A 382 -43.34 2.11 -21.73
C ASP A 382 -42.66 1.49 -22.97
N GLN A 383 -41.34 1.32 -22.91
CA GLN A 383 -40.54 0.74 -23.98
C GLN A 383 -39.87 -0.56 -23.56
N VAL A 384 -39.81 -1.48 -24.51
CA VAL A 384 -38.97 -2.68 -24.46
C VAL A 384 -37.95 -2.60 -25.59
N PHE A 385 -36.68 -2.86 -25.25
CA PHE A 385 -35.57 -2.88 -26.18
C PHE A 385 -34.98 -4.29 -26.27
N LEU A 386 -34.63 -4.68 -27.48
CA LEU A 386 -33.89 -5.90 -27.79
C LEU A 386 -32.51 -5.51 -28.32
N TRP A 387 -31.47 -5.95 -27.63
CA TRP A 387 -30.08 -5.62 -27.93
C TRP A 387 -29.34 -6.87 -28.43
N ASP A 388 -28.44 -6.69 -29.39
CA ASP A 388 -27.46 -7.72 -29.74
C ASP A 388 -26.26 -7.60 -28.80
N VAL A 389 -25.99 -8.65 -28.05
CA VAL A 389 -24.97 -8.66 -26.98
C VAL A 389 -23.55 -8.52 -27.56
N SER A 390 -23.32 -9.05 -28.76
CA SER A 390 -21.99 -9.08 -29.39
C SER A 390 -21.60 -7.72 -29.98
N THR A 391 -22.53 -7.08 -30.68
CA THR A 391 -22.35 -5.79 -31.34
C THR A 391 -22.62 -4.62 -30.40
N LYS A 392 -23.40 -4.85 -29.33
CA LYS A 392 -23.89 -3.85 -28.38
C LYS A 392 -24.80 -2.80 -29.05
N GLU A 393 -25.44 -3.20 -30.14
CA GLU A 393 -26.34 -2.35 -30.90
C GLU A 393 -27.80 -2.70 -30.65
N LEU A 394 -28.66 -1.69 -30.79
CA LEU A 394 -30.10 -1.86 -30.74
C LEU A 394 -30.57 -2.65 -31.96
N VAL A 395 -31.17 -3.81 -31.73
CA VAL A 395 -31.83 -4.61 -32.78
C VAL A 395 -33.25 -4.10 -33.00
N ARG A 396 -33.98 -3.84 -31.91
CA ARG A 396 -35.37 -3.36 -31.98
C ARG A 396 -35.85 -2.66 -30.71
N GLN A 397 -36.81 -1.76 -30.90
CA GLN A 397 -37.63 -1.14 -29.87
C GLN A 397 -39.13 -1.43 -30.11
N MET A 398 -39.90 -1.64 -29.04
CA MET A 398 -41.36 -1.80 -29.08
C MET A 398 -42.04 -1.14 -27.87
N GLU A 399 -43.28 -0.70 -28.04
CA GLU A 399 -44.09 -0.08 -26.98
C GLU A 399 -44.95 -1.12 -26.24
N HIS A 400 -45.15 -0.93 -24.93
CA HIS A 400 -46.11 -1.71 -24.13
C HIS A 400 -46.95 -0.79 -23.23
N PRO A 401 -48.22 -1.12 -22.95
CA PRO A 401 -49.03 -0.34 -22.02
C PRO A 401 -48.80 -0.79 -20.57
N GLY A 402 -48.38 0.14 -19.70
CA GLY A 402 -48.34 -0.08 -18.25
C GLY A 402 -47.01 -0.61 -17.71
N ASN A 403 -46.95 -0.85 -16.40
CA ASN A 403 -45.69 -1.11 -15.70
C ASN A 403 -45.20 -2.55 -15.91
N PRO A 404 -43.97 -2.78 -16.41
CA PRO A 404 -43.49 -4.12 -16.70
C PRO A 404 -43.21 -4.90 -15.41
N MET A 405 -43.82 -6.07 -15.25
CA MET A 405 -43.71 -6.94 -14.07
C MET A 405 -42.78 -8.13 -14.29
N MET A 406 -42.75 -8.68 -15.50
CA MET A 406 -41.89 -9.82 -15.84
C MET A 406 -41.47 -9.71 -17.31
N ALA A 407 -40.20 -9.99 -17.60
CA ALA A 407 -39.68 -10.09 -18.96
C ALA A 407 -38.78 -11.33 -19.00
N ARG A 408 -39.14 -12.35 -19.79
CA ARG A 408 -38.41 -13.63 -19.82
C ARG A 408 -38.34 -14.23 -21.21
N PHE A 409 -37.16 -14.67 -21.64
CA PHE A 409 -37.02 -15.53 -22.80
C PHE A 409 -37.49 -16.95 -22.50
N TYR A 410 -38.07 -17.60 -23.51
CA TYR A 410 -38.39 -19.04 -23.49
C TYR A 410 -37.85 -19.80 -24.70
N GLY A 411 -37.16 -19.09 -25.59
CA GLY A 411 -36.37 -19.64 -26.69
C GLY A 411 -35.25 -18.67 -27.06
N PRO A 412 -34.49 -18.97 -28.13
CA PRO A 412 -33.41 -18.09 -28.60
C PRO A 412 -33.90 -16.71 -29.04
N GLU A 413 -35.11 -16.62 -29.59
CA GLU A 413 -35.68 -15.35 -30.09
C GLU A 413 -37.06 -15.05 -29.48
N GLU A 414 -37.64 -16.02 -28.78
CA GLU A 414 -38.96 -15.97 -28.16
C GLU A 414 -38.94 -15.43 -26.73
N PHE A 415 -39.78 -14.44 -26.43
CA PHE A 415 -39.94 -13.93 -25.06
C PHE A 415 -41.38 -13.61 -24.68
N LEU A 416 -41.59 -13.52 -23.37
CA LEU A 416 -42.81 -13.11 -22.71
C LEU A 416 -42.58 -11.81 -21.93
N LEU A 417 -43.55 -10.91 -22.00
CA LEU A 417 -43.61 -9.71 -21.17
C LEU A 417 -44.94 -9.68 -20.45
N ALA A 418 -44.92 -9.64 -19.11
CA ALA A 418 -46.11 -9.36 -18.31
C ALA A 418 -46.06 -7.91 -17.84
N VAL A 419 -47.17 -7.19 -18.01
CA VAL A 419 -47.33 -5.81 -17.54
C VAL A 419 -48.53 -5.72 -16.60
N ALA A 420 -48.42 -4.88 -15.59
CA ALA A 420 -49.52 -4.54 -14.69
C ALA A 420 -50.19 -3.24 -15.13
N ASP A 421 -51.49 -3.31 -15.34
CA ASP A 421 -52.46 -2.20 -15.42
C ASP A 421 -53.59 -2.48 -14.39
N GLU A 422 -54.77 -1.85 -14.50
CA GLU A 422 -55.99 -2.32 -13.80
C GLU A 422 -56.32 -3.80 -14.07
N ARG A 423 -55.68 -4.42 -15.07
CA ARG A 423 -55.62 -5.84 -15.38
C ARG A 423 -54.17 -6.25 -15.65
N PHE A 424 -53.82 -7.49 -15.38
CA PHE A 424 -52.52 -8.04 -15.80
C PHE A 424 -52.62 -8.54 -17.25
N MET A 425 -51.62 -8.20 -18.07
CA MET A 425 -51.57 -8.61 -19.48
C MET A 425 -50.26 -9.32 -19.77
N LEU A 426 -50.34 -10.44 -20.48
CA LEU A 426 -49.18 -11.20 -20.95
C LEU A 426 -49.05 -11.06 -22.48
N TYR A 427 -47.87 -10.63 -22.92
CA TYR A 427 -47.47 -10.54 -24.31
C TYR A 427 -46.55 -11.69 -24.67
N ARG A 428 -46.75 -12.26 -25.85
CA ARG A 428 -45.80 -13.16 -26.52
C ARG A 428 -45.06 -12.37 -27.61
N SER A 429 -43.87 -12.77 -28.04
CA SER A 429 -43.25 -12.17 -29.24
C SER A 429 -42.13 -13.04 -29.84
N THR A 430 -42.06 -13.04 -31.18
CA THR A 430 -40.93 -13.48 -32.03
C THR A 430 -40.91 -12.82 -33.41
N ASP A 431 -42.05 -12.52 -34.02
CA ASP A 431 -42.10 -11.96 -35.37
C ASP A 431 -42.04 -10.43 -35.33
N LEU A 432 -40.84 -9.94 -35.59
CA LEU A 432 -40.41 -8.56 -35.55
C LEU A 432 -41.10 -7.72 -36.68
N GLY A 433 -42.42 -7.53 -36.64
CA GLY A 433 -43.22 -6.68 -37.54
C GLY A 433 -44.64 -6.31 -37.09
N GLU A 434 -45.35 -7.17 -36.36
CA GLU A 434 -46.67 -6.87 -35.77
C GLU A 434 -46.84 -7.58 -34.41
N THR A 435 -47.66 -7.00 -33.54
CA THR A 435 -47.95 -7.43 -32.17
C THR A 435 -48.44 -8.89 -32.12
N VAL A 436 -47.83 -9.72 -31.28
CA VAL A 436 -48.26 -11.10 -31.05
C VAL A 436 -49.18 -11.14 -29.83
N GLU A 437 -50.41 -11.60 -30.07
CA GLU A 437 -51.45 -12.04 -29.11
C GLU A 437 -51.29 -11.66 -27.62
N SER A 438 -52.18 -10.79 -27.12
CA SER A 438 -52.30 -10.46 -25.69
C SER A 438 -53.24 -11.42 -24.96
N VAL A 439 -52.79 -11.96 -23.82
CA VAL A 439 -53.61 -12.80 -22.95
C VAL A 439 -53.95 -12.02 -21.68
N GLU A 440 -55.24 -11.79 -21.42
CA GLU A 440 -55.71 -11.20 -20.17
C GLU A 440 -55.78 -12.27 -19.07
N ILE A 441 -55.29 -11.92 -17.87
CA ILE A 441 -55.32 -12.77 -16.68
C ILE A 441 -56.15 -12.07 -15.57
N ASP A 442 -56.53 -12.79 -14.51
CA ASP A 442 -57.39 -12.26 -13.44
C ASP A 442 -56.69 -11.10 -12.69
N PRO A 443 -57.40 -9.98 -12.41
CA PRO A 443 -56.83 -8.87 -11.65
C PRO A 443 -56.50 -9.22 -10.18
N ARG A 444 -57.00 -10.35 -9.67
CA ARG A 444 -56.70 -10.87 -8.32
C ARG A 444 -55.78 -12.08 -8.36
N THR A 445 -55.01 -12.21 -9.43
CA THR A 445 -53.88 -13.13 -9.49
C THR A 445 -52.85 -12.78 -8.42
N ILE A 446 -52.43 -13.80 -7.69
CA ILE A 446 -51.45 -13.69 -6.59
C ILE A 446 -50.09 -14.21 -7.04
N ASP A 447 -50.08 -15.27 -7.85
CA ASP A 447 -48.85 -15.87 -8.33
C ASP A 447 -49.02 -16.40 -9.76
N LEU A 448 -47.94 -16.29 -10.54
CA LEU A 448 -47.85 -16.73 -11.93
C LEU A 448 -46.57 -17.50 -12.13
N LYS A 449 -46.69 -18.78 -12.50
CA LYS A 449 -45.54 -19.64 -12.77
C LYS A 449 -45.53 -20.07 -14.22
N TYR A 450 -44.40 -19.86 -14.89
CA TYR A 450 -44.20 -20.26 -16.28
C TYR A 450 -43.49 -21.61 -16.33
N ASP A 451 -44.02 -22.53 -17.14
CA ASP A 451 -43.42 -23.81 -17.48
C ASP A 451 -42.82 -23.75 -18.90
N PRO A 452 -41.49 -23.62 -19.01
CA PRO A 452 -40.83 -23.53 -20.32
C PRO A 452 -40.92 -24.83 -21.13
N LYS A 453 -40.99 -26.00 -20.48
CA LYS A 453 -41.02 -27.30 -21.18
C LYS A 453 -42.38 -27.56 -21.81
N ALA A 454 -43.45 -27.28 -21.07
CA ALA A 454 -44.81 -27.45 -21.58
C ALA A 454 -45.26 -26.26 -22.44
N GLN A 455 -44.53 -25.13 -22.39
CA GLN A 455 -45.01 -23.84 -22.88
C GLN A 455 -46.42 -23.59 -22.35
N GLU A 456 -46.52 -23.51 -21.02
CA GLU A 456 -47.75 -23.23 -20.29
C GLU A 456 -47.45 -22.24 -19.16
N PHE A 457 -48.45 -21.50 -18.69
CA PHE A 457 -48.34 -20.85 -17.39
C PHE A 457 -49.49 -21.25 -16.49
N LEU A 458 -49.19 -21.25 -15.19
CA LEU A 458 -50.09 -21.54 -14.11
C LEU A 458 -50.44 -20.22 -13.42
N GLU A 459 -51.73 -19.95 -13.30
CA GLU A 459 -52.27 -18.78 -12.62
C GLU A 459 -52.97 -19.22 -11.34
N LEU A 460 -52.48 -18.72 -10.20
CA LEU A 460 -53.17 -18.80 -8.93
C LEU A 460 -53.85 -17.45 -8.65
N ALA A 461 -55.17 -17.46 -8.58
CA ALA A 461 -55.98 -16.26 -8.36
C ALA A 461 -56.98 -16.44 -7.21
N ASN A 462 -57.25 -15.35 -6.49
CA ASN A 462 -58.20 -15.33 -5.37
C ASN A 462 -59.46 -14.48 -5.70
N PRO A 463 -60.30 -14.91 -6.65
CA PRO A 463 -61.53 -14.20 -6.96
C PRO A 463 -62.53 -14.27 -5.79
N SER A 464 -63.59 -13.45 -5.86
CA SER A 464 -64.64 -13.43 -4.83
C SER A 464 -65.37 -14.77 -4.69
N ALA A 465 -65.32 -15.62 -5.73
CA ALA A 465 -65.98 -16.92 -5.79
C ALA A 465 -65.20 -18.08 -5.13
N GLY A 466 -63.98 -17.82 -4.63
CA GLY A 466 -63.08 -18.84 -4.08
C GLY A 466 -61.81 -18.98 -4.93
N ASP A 467 -60.76 -19.55 -4.35
CA ASP A 467 -59.44 -19.63 -4.98
C ASP A 467 -59.49 -20.49 -6.25
N GLN A 468 -58.75 -20.08 -7.28
CA GLN A 468 -58.71 -20.74 -8.58
C GLN A 468 -57.27 -20.95 -9.01
N LEU A 469 -56.98 -22.16 -9.49
CA LEU A 469 -55.72 -22.50 -10.12
C LEU A 469 -55.98 -22.94 -11.56
N ARG A 470 -55.49 -22.15 -12.53
CA ARG A 470 -55.77 -22.33 -13.96
C ARG A 470 -54.49 -22.46 -14.77
N ARG A 471 -54.59 -23.10 -15.93
CA ARG A 471 -53.48 -23.28 -16.86
C ARG A 471 -53.80 -22.58 -18.16
N TYR A 472 -52.85 -21.87 -18.72
CA TYR A 472 -52.92 -21.37 -20.07
C TYR A 472 -51.88 -22.09 -20.93
N SER A 473 -52.31 -22.69 -22.04
CA SER A 473 -51.40 -23.35 -22.97
C SER A 473 -51.05 -22.43 -24.13
N PHE A 474 -49.76 -22.20 -24.34
CA PHE A 474 -49.29 -21.37 -25.44
C PHE A 474 -49.42 -22.10 -26.79
N ALA A 475 -49.47 -23.43 -26.78
CA ALA A 475 -49.67 -24.25 -27.97
C ALA A 475 -51.11 -24.17 -28.50
N THR A 476 -52.11 -24.13 -27.61
CA THR A 476 -53.53 -24.05 -28.00
C THR A 476 -54.08 -22.62 -28.00
N GLY A 477 -53.44 -21.70 -27.27
CA GLY A 477 -53.93 -20.33 -27.09
C GLY A 477 -55.11 -20.22 -26.12
N GLU A 478 -55.42 -21.28 -25.37
CA GLU A 478 -56.64 -21.37 -24.55
C GLU A 478 -56.33 -21.63 -23.07
N TRP A 479 -57.21 -21.14 -22.20
CA TRP A 479 -57.24 -21.51 -20.80
C TRP A 479 -57.84 -22.91 -20.62
N GLY A 480 -57.11 -23.78 -19.93
CA GLY A 480 -57.59 -25.07 -19.45
C GLY A 480 -58.61 -24.93 -18.31
N LYS A 481 -59.15 -26.07 -17.88
CA LYS A 481 -60.06 -26.12 -16.72
C LYS A 481 -59.32 -25.80 -15.43
N ASN A 482 -60.06 -25.26 -14.45
CA ASN A 482 -59.55 -25.08 -13.09
C ASN A 482 -59.13 -26.44 -12.53
N LEU A 483 -57.95 -26.47 -11.94
CA LEU A 483 -57.47 -27.62 -11.20
C LEU A 483 -58.20 -27.71 -9.87
N PRO A 484 -58.51 -28.92 -9.41
CA PRO A 484 -59.06 -29.08 -8.07
C PRO A 484 -57.98 -28.68 -7.07
N LEU A 485 -58.42 -27.92 -6.07
CA LEU A 485 -57.60 -27.48 -4.95
C LEU A 485 -58.03 -28.23 -3.69
N PRO A 486 -57.10 -28.51 -2.75
CA PRO A 486 -57.44 -29.09 -1.45
C PRO A 486 -58.60 -28.35 -0.77
N GLU A 487 -59.56 -29.08 -0.21
CA GLU A 487 -60.65 -28.47 0.56
C GLU A 487 -60.07 -27.75 1.79
N ALA A 488 -60.68 -26.63 2.19
CA ALA A 488 -60.29 -25.95 3.41
C ALA A 488 -60.84 -26.70 4.62
N ASP A 489 -60.06 -26.81 5.68
CA ASP A 489 -60.62 -27.18 6.98
C ASP A 489 -61.71 -26.14 7.33
N PRO A 490 -62.92 -26.55 7.76
CA PRO A 490 -63.98 -25.63 8.17
C PRO A 490 -63.55 -24.57 9.20
N GLU A 491 -62.50 -24.83 10.00
CA GLU A 491 -61.95 -23.89 10.97
C GLU A 491 -60.87 -22.95 10.37
N GLU A 492 -60.36 -23.24 9.17
CA GLU A 492 -59.28 -22.51 8.51
C GLU A 492 -59.82 -21.45 7.53
N ILE A 493 -59.58 -20.17 7.85
CA ILE A 493 -60.09 -19.02 7.07
C ILE A 493 -59.09 -18.59 5.96
N HIS A 494 -57.93 -19.23 5.90
CA HIS A 494 -56.84 -18.80 5.03
C HIS A 494 -57.05 -19.20 3.57
N ARG A 495 -56.69 -18.31 2.65
CA ARG A 495 -56.67 -18.56 1.21
C ARG A 495 -55.32 -19.08 0.75
N PHE A 496 -55.25 -19.65 -0.45
CA PHE A 496 -53.96 -19.96 -1.06
C PHE A 496 -53.15 -18.67 -1.32
N SER A 497 -51.84 -18.79 -1.12
CA SER A 497 -50.91 -17.65 -1.13
C SER A 497 -49.73 -17.81 -2.09
N GLY A 498 -49.45 -19.03 -2.57
CA GLY A 498 -48.37 -19.27 -3.51
C GLY A 498 -48.44 -20.66 -4.13
N VAL A 499 -47.80 -20.82 -5.29
CA VAL A 499 -47.70 -22.09 -6.00
C VAL A 499 -46.31 -22.29 -6.59
N GLN A 500 -45.77 -23.50 -6.56
CA GLN A 500 -44.48 -23.82 -7.17
C GLN A 500 -44.51 -25.20 -7.81
N PHE A 501 -43.79 -25.38 -8.92
CA PHE A 501 -43.65 -26.68 -9.56
C PHE A 501 -42.67 -27.56 -8.77
N SER A 502 -42.94 -28.87 -8.69
CA SER A 502 -41.88 -29.83 -8.40
C SER A 502 -40.84 -29.79 -9.53
N ARG A 503 -39.63 -30.27 -9.26
CA ARG A 503 -38.51 -30.22 -10.21
C ARG A 503 -38.78 -31.04 -11.47
N ASP A 504 -39.40 -32.20 -11.31
CA ASP A 504 -39.86 -33.06 -12.41
C ASP A 504 -41.11 -32.53 -13.11
N ASN A 505 -41.72 -31.49 -12.53
CA ASN A 505 -42.89 -30.78 -13.03
C ASN A 505 -44.18 -31.63 -13.05
N ALA A 506 -44.17 -32.76 -12.33
CA ALA A 506 -45.29 -33.69 -12.19
C ALA A 506 -46.25 -33.32 -11.05
N SER A 507 -45.77 -32.55 -10.05
CA SER A 507 -46.53 -32.11 -8.88
C SER A 507 -46.44 -30.60 -8.70
N LEU A 508 -47.30 -30.07 -7.83
CA LEU A 508 -47.36 -28.67 -7.43
C LEU A 508 -47.32 -28.56 -5.91
N TYR A 509 -46.50 -27.65 -5.40
CA TYR A 509 -46.54 -27.20 -4.03
C TYR A 509 -47.47 -26.01 -3.90
N LEU A 510 -48.39 -26.05 -2.93
CA LEU A 510 -49.38 -25.01 -2.66
C LEU A 510 -49.37 -24.65 -1.18
N ARG A 511 -49.55 -23.37 -0.88
CA ARG A 511 -49.58 -22.88 0.51
C ARG A 511 -50.91 -22.27 0.88
N ARG A 512 -51.52 -22.77 1.94
CA ARG A 512 -52.69 -22.18 2.61
C ARG A 512 -52.41 -22.12 4.11
N GLY A 513 -52.51 -20.93 4.70
CA GLY A 513 -52.25 -20.75 6.13
C GLY A 513 -50.88 -21.31 6.53
N GLY A 514 -50.86 -22.18 7.54
CA GLY A 514 -49.67 -22.86 8.05
C GLY A 514 -49.43 -24.24 7.45
N THR A 515 -50.09 -24.55 6.32
CA THR A 515 -50.00 -25.85 5.65
C THR A 515 -49.47 -25.70 4.23
N VAL A 516 -48.50 -26.57 3.89
CA VAL A 516 -47.97 -26.75 2.54
C VAL A 516 -48.45 -28.09 1.99
N TYR A 517 -49.15 -28.06 0.87
CA TYR A 517 -49.66 -29.24 0.17
C TYR A 517 -48.77 -29.55 -1.02
N LYS A 518 -48.43 -30.83 -1.22
CA LYS A 518 -47.97 -31.33 -2.52
C LYS A 518 -49.15 -32.01 -3.21
N ILE A 519 -49.49 -31.56 -4.42
CA ILE A 519 -50.59 -32.11 -5.23
C ILE A 519 -50.10 -32.60 -6.58
N ASP A 520 -50.69 -33.66 -7.10
CA ASP A 520 -50.45 -34.14 -8.47
C ASP A 520 -50.91 -33.07 -9.48
N ARG A 521 -50.06 -32.76 -10.47
CA ARG A 521 -50.38 -31.74 -11.47
C ARG A 521 -51.50 -32.21 -12.39
N ALA A 522 -51.62 -33.48 -12.76
CA ALA A 522 -52.62 -33.91 -13.72
C ALA A 522 -54.04 -33.84 -13.16
N ASP A 523 -54.25 -34.29 -11.93
CA ASP A 523 -55.60 -34.44 -11.34
C ASP A 523 -55.83 -33.70 -10.02
N GLY A 524 -54.81 -33.04 -9.45
CA GLY A 524 -54.87 -32.27 -8.21
C GLY A 524 -55.07 -33.11 -6.94
N ARG A 525 -54.81 -34.42 -7.00
CA ARG A 525 -54.80 -35.30 -5.82
C ARG A 525 -53.70 -34.85 -4.85
N VAL A 526 -54.03 -34.73 -3.56
CA VAL A 526 -53.04 -34.49 -2.50
C VAL A 526 -52.15 -35.73 -2.34
N GLU A 527 -50.83 -35.52 -2.46
CA GLU A 527 -49.81 -36.55 -2.24
C GLU A 527 -49.43 -36.61 -0.75
N PHE A 528 -49.10 -35.46 -0.16
CA PHE A 528 -48.93 -35.25 1.28
C PHE A 528 -49.16 -33.79 1.66
N GLU A 529 -49.22 -33.53 2.97
CA GLU A 529 -49.30 -32.19 3.56
C GLU A 529 -48.26 -32.02 4.67
N ILE A 530 -47.72 -30.80 4.80
CA ILE A 530 -46.81 -30.40 5.87
C ILE A 530 -47.53 -29.34 6.68
N ASN A 531 -47.78 -29.64 7.96
CA ASN A 531 -48.53 -28.80 8.89
C ASN A 531 -47.60 -28.06 9.84
N ASN A 532 -48.11 -27.00 10.48
CA ASN A 532 -47.41 -26.15 11.47
C ASN A 532 -46.24 -25.32 10.91
N VAL A 533 -46.25 -25.01 9.62
CA VAL A 533 -45.30 -24.07 9.02
C VAL A 533 -45.70 -22.64 9.38
N TYR A 534 -44.76 -21.76 9.70
CA TYR A 534 -45.05 -20.38 10.07
C TYR A 534 -45.75 -19.63 8.93
N PHE A 535 -47.03 -19.28 9.10
CA PHE A 535 -47.89 -18.75 8.03
C PHE A 535 -47.63 -17.28 7.65
N GLY A 536 -46.76 -16.56 8.36
CA GLY A 536 -46.51 -15.12 8.18
C GLY A 536 -45.55 -14.74 7.03
N GLN A 537 -45.12 -15.69 6.21
CA GLN A 537 -44.16 -15.53 5.11
C GLN A 537 -44.72 -16.08 3.78
N GLU A 538 -44.15 -15.70 2.64
CA GLU A 538 -44.45 -16.31 1.33
C GLU A 538 -43.98 -17.78 1.26
N LEU A 539 -44.56 -18.58 0.36
CA LEU A 539 -44.13 -19.96 0.11
C LEU A 539 -42.70 -19.95 -0.45
N LEU A 540 -41.75 -20.44 0.34
CA LEU A 540 -40.34 -20.47 -0.03
C LEU A 540 -39.81 -21.90 0.12
N LEU A 541 -39.58 -22.54 -1.01
CA LEU A 541 -39.07 -23.91 -1.09
C LEU A 541 -38.25 -24.14 -2.34
N GLU A 542 -37.36 -25.12 -2.30
CA GLU A 542 -36.60 -25.61 -3.45
C GLU A 542 -36.42 -27.13 -3.35
N GLU A 543 -36.36 -27.81 -4.50
CA GLU A 543 -36.01 -29.24 -4.54
C GLU A 543 -34.54 -29.42 -4.95
N ASN A 544 -33.86 -30.38 -4.31
CA ASN A 544 -32.49 -30.74 -4.66
C ASN A 544 -32.38 -31.28 -6.10
N HIS A 545 -31.15 -31.49 -6.59
CA HIS A 545 -30.93 -31.91 -7.99
C HIS A 545 -31.70 -33.18 -8.40
N ASP A 546 -31.85 -34.12 -7.47
CA ASP A 546 -32.50 -35.41 -7.72
C ASP A 546 -34.01 -35.39 -7.46
N GLY A 547 -34.55 -34.29 -6.92
CA GLY A 547 -35.95 -34.19 -6.52
C GLY A 547 -36.32 -35.12 -5.37
N THR A 548 -35.36 -35.49 -4.52
CA THR A 548 -35.52 -36.38 -3.35
C THR A 548 -35.65 -35.62 -2.04
N ILE A 549 -35.05 -34.42 -1.98
CA ILE A 549 -35.05 -33.54 -0.81
C ILE A 549 -35.75 -32.24 -1.18
N LEU A 550 -36.68 -31.83 -0.33
CA LEU A 550 -37.35 -30.54 -0.33
C LEU A 550 -36.71 -29.68 0.76
N PHE A 551 -36.10 -28.57 0.35
CA PHE A 551 -35.70 -27.50 1.25
C PHE A 551 -36.90 -26.60 1.50
N LEU A 552 -37.48 -26.66 2.69
CA LEU A 552 -38.61 -25.82 3.08
C LEU A 552 -38.14 -24.78 4.10
N VAL A 553 -38.39 -23.51 3.81
CA VAL A 553 -38.08 -22.43 4.76
C VAL A 553 -39.24 -22.25 5.73
N ASP A 554 -38.92 -22.37 7.02
CA ASP A 554 -39.80 -22.02 8.13
C ASP A 554 -39.12 -20.95 9.01
N ASN A 555 -39.45 -19.68 8.74
CA ASN A 555 -38.97 -18.53 9.51
C ASN A 555 -37.44 -18.34 9.46
N SER A 556 -36.70 -18.86 10.45
CA SER A 556 -35.21 -18.84 10.51
C SER A 556 -34.61 -20.24 10.33
N ILE A 557 -35.43 -21.20 9.91
CA ILE A 557 -35.07 -22.61 9.77
C ILE A 557 -35.21 -23.01 8.31
N VAL A 558 -34.26 -23.80 7.81
CA VAL A 558 -34.42 -24.57 6.57
C VAL A 558 -34.59 -26.03 6.96
N GLU A 559 -35.76 -26.59 6.69
CA GLU A 559 -36.06 -28.00 6.90
C GLU A 559 -35.74 -28.78 5.63
N GLU A 560 -34.97 -29.87 5.77
CA GLU A 560 -34.84 -30.87 4.72
C GLU A 560 -35.92 -31.93 4.91
N ARG A 561 -36.76 -32.10 3.89
CA ARG A 561 -37.86 -33.07 3.92
C ARG A 561 -37.79 -34.03 2.75
N ASP A 562 -38.26 -35.26 2.96
CA ASP A 562 -38.41 -36.23 1.87
C ASP A 562 -39.52 -35.77 0.91
N THR A 563 -39.22 -35.68 -0.39
CA THR A 563 -40.17 -35.19 -1.40
C THR A 563 -41.30 -36.16 -1.74
N THR A 564 -41.27 -37.39 -1.22
CA THR A 564 -42.28 -38.43 -1.44
C THR A 564 -43.24 -38.55 -0.25
N THR A 565 -42.70 -38.49 0.97
CA THR A 565 -43.48 -38.67 2.21
C THR A 565 -43.77 -37.37 2.95
N GLY A 566 -42.97 -36.32 2.74
CA GLY A 566 -43.01 -35.07 3.52
C GLY A 566 -42.35 -35.18 4.91
N GLU A 567 -41.75 -36.33 5.25
CA GLU A 567 -41.08 -36.55 6.53
C GLU A 567 -39.85 -35.65 6.68
N LEU A 568 -39.66 -35.13 7.90
CA LEU A 568 -38.51 -34.32 8.25
C LEU A 568 -37.25 -35.20 8.36
N LEU A 569 -36.22 -34.86 7.58
CA LEU A 569 -34.93 -35.55 7.55
C LEU A 569 -33.91 -34.84 8.44
N SER A 570 -33.82 -33.51 8.30
CA SER A 570 -32.90 -32.67 9.05
C SER A 570 -33.42 -31.23 9.13
N GLU A 571 -32.86 -30.43 10.05
CA GLU A 571 -33.17 -29.01 10.20
C GLU A 571 -31.87 -28.21 10.31
N MET A 572 -31.83 -27.07 9.64
CA MET A 572 -30.76 -26.09 9.75
C MET A 572 -31.30 -24.81 10.36
N HIS A 573 -30.63 -24.33 11.40
CA HIS A 573 -31.06 -23.11 12.08
C HIS A 573 -30.11 -21.96 11.77
N TYR A 574 -30.67 -20.80 11.44
CA TYR A 574 -29.93 -19.58 11.22
C TYR A 574 -30.16 -18.65 12.41
N SER A 575 -29.07 -18.05 12.88
CA SER A 575 -29.03 -17.29 14.13
C SER A 575 -29.54 -15.86 14.00
N GLU A 576 -29.65 -15.35 12.78
CA GLU A 576 -29.88 -13.93 12.51
C GLU A 576 -31.03 -13.72 11.53
N GLY A 577 -32.08 -13.04 12.00
CA GLY A 577 -33.17 -12.60 11.15
C GLY A 577 -34.06 -13.72 10.62
N LEU A 578 -35.06 -13.32 9.83
CA LEU A 578 -35.94 -14.23 9.11
C LEU A 578 -35.39 -14.43 7.71
N ILE A 579 -35.37 -15.67 7.23
CA ILE A 579 -35.05 -15.95 5.84
C ILE A 579 -36.13 -15.31 4.97
N ARG A 580 -35.78 -14.66 3.87
CA ARG A 580 -36.72 -13.97 2.95
C ARG A 580 -36.77 -14.59 1.56
N ASP A 581 -35.64 -15.12 1.11
CA ASP A 581 -35.48 -15.73 -0.20
C ASP A 581 -34.44 -16.83 -0.11
N LEU A 582 -34.54 -17.81 -1.02
CA LEU A 582 -33.71 -18.99 -1.10
C LEU A 582 -33.43 -19.28 -2.58
N VAL A 583 -32.16 -19.52 -2.89
CA VAL A 583 -31.75 -20.01 -4.20
C VAL A 583 -30.90 -21.26 -4.00
N TYR A 584 -31.13 -22.27 -4.84
CA TYR A 584 -30.39 -23.52 -4.82
C TYR A 584 -29.55 -23.70 -6.08
N HIS A 585 -28.28 -24.08 -5.91
CA HIS A 585 -27.41 -24.49 -7.00
C HIS A 585 -27.23 -26.02 -7.00
N PRO A 586 -27.71 -26.73 -8.03
CA PRO A 586 -27.76 -28.18 -8.03
C PRO A 586 -26.40 -28.87 -8.16
N ALA A 587 -25.48 -28.33 -8.97
CA ALA A 587 -24.21 -29.01 -9.26
C ALA A 587 -23.24 -29.01 -8.07
N THR A 588 -23.37 -27.99 -7.21
CA THR A 588 -22.55 -27.82 -6.01
C THR A 588 -23.35 -28.06 -4.73
N ASN A 589 -24.61 -28.49 -4.86
CA ASN A 589 -25.55 -28.71 -3.76
C ASN A 589 -25.52 -27.59 -2.69
N THR A 590 -25.54 -26.35 -3.17
CA THR A 590 -25.37 -25.15 -2.33
C THR A 590 -26.66 -24.35 -2.26
N LEU A 591 -27.06 -23.91 -1.07
CA LEU A 591 -28.15 -22.97 -0.84
C LEU A 591 -27.58 -21.59 -0.51
N ALA A 592 -28.19 -20.55 -1.07
CA ALA A 592 -27.99 -19.16 -0.67
C ALA A 592 -29.31 -18.60 -0.15
N LEU A 593 -29.27 -17.98 1.02
CA LEU A 593 -30.42 -17.48 1.75
C LEU A 593 -30.27 -15.98 1.99
N THR A 594 -31.24 -15.18 1.60
CA THR A 594 -31.29 -13.78 2.04
C THR A 594 -31.99 -13.71 3.37
N LEU A 595 -31.45 -12.94 4.31
CA LEU A 595 -32.09 -12.68 5.58
C LEU A 595 -32.86 -11.35 5.49
N ASP A 596 -33.76 -11.09 6.45
CA ASP A 596 -34.49 -9.82 6.54
C ASP A 596 -33.63 -8.65 7.05
N THR A 597 -32.41 -9.00 7.46
CA THR A 597 -31.27 -8.13 7.68
C THR A 597 -30.54 -7.84 6.36
N ASP A 598 -29.37 -7.19 6.44
CA ASP A 598 -28.49 -6.92 5.32
C ASP A 598 -27.53 -8.09 5.03
N LYS A 599 -27.90 -9.33 5.39
CA LYS A 599 -27.01 -10.48 5.39
C LYS A 599 -27.46 -11.60 4.47
N VAL A 600 -26.50 -12.34 3.95
CA VAL A 600 -26.69 -13.58 3.18
C VAL A 600 -26.07 -14.75 3.92
N ALA A 601 -26.81 -15.84 4.05
CA ALA A 601 -26.30 -17.10 4.57
C ALA A 601 -26.12 -18.11 3.42
N LEU A 602 -25.08 -18.93 3.53
CA LEU A 602 -24.68 -19.93 2.56
C LEU A 602 -24.53 -21.28 3.25
N TRP A 603 -25.07 -22.30 2.59
CA TRP A 603 -25.03 -23.68 3.06
C TRP A 603 -24.66 -24.60 1.91
N ARG A 604 -23.94 -25.68 2.18
CA ARG A 604 -23.56 -26.68 1.20
C ARG A 604 -23.43 -28.04 1.87
N ASP A 605 -23.97 -29.08 1.23
CA ASP A 605 -23.75 -30.48 1.61
C ASP A 605 -24.00 -30.79 3.10
N GLY A 606 -25.07 -30.23 3.69
CA GLY A 606 -25.40 -30.45 5.10
C GLY A 606 -24.74 -29.47 6.07
N ALA A 607 -23.81 -28.63 5.62
CA ALA A 607 -23.04 -27.72 6.46
C ALA A 607 -23.28 -26.24 6.11
N VAL A 608 -23.47 -25.40 7.12
CA VAL A 608 -23.43 -23.94 6.94
C VAL A 608 -22.00 -23.55 6.57
N ILE A 609 -21.80 -22.93 5.41
CA ILE A 609 -20.50 -22.39 4.98
C ILE A 609 -20.30 -20.99 5.56
N ASP A 610 -21.36 -20.19 5.57
CA ASP A 610 -21.36 -18.83 6.09
C ASP A 610 -22.78 -18.51 6.57
N SER A 611 -22.96 -17.93 7.75
CA SER A 611 -24.31 -17.67 8.28
C SER A 611 -24.72 -16.20 8.21
N GLY A 612 -23.92 -15.34 7.59
CA GLY A 612 -24.23 -13.91 7.62
C GLY A 612 -23.19 -13.02 6.96
N VAL A 613 -22.91 -13.25 5.68
CA VAL A 613 -22.14 -12.32 4.85
C VAL A 613 -22.89 -10.99 4.81
N SER A 614 -22.38 -9.98 5.51
CA SER A 614 -22.97 -8.64 5.54
C SER A 614 -22.76 -7.95 4.20
N LEU A 615 -23.84 -7.38 3.68
CA LEU A 615 -23.91 -6.58 2.47
C LEU A 615 -24.31 -5.16 2.88
N PRO A 616 -23.33 -4.31 3.23
CA PRO A 616 -23.58 -3.06 3.94
C PRO A 616 -24.65 -2.18 3.27
N GLY A 617 -25.68 -1.84 4.04
CA GLY A 617 -26.68 -0.86 3.64
C GLY A 617 -27.77 -1.36 2.69
N ALA A 618 -27.98 -2.67 2.56
CA ALA A 618 -29.01 -3.18 1.66
C ALA A 618 -29.69 -4.49 2.05
N GLN A 619 -31.01 -4.52 1.90
CA GLN A 619 -31.76 -5.78 1.78
C GLN A 619 -31.57 -6.33 0.37
N VAL A 620 -31.14 -7.59 0.29
CA VAL A 620 -31.03 -8.30 -0.97
C VAL A 620 -32.42 -8.67 -1.47
N ARG A 621 -32.73 -8.28 -2.70
CA ARG A 621 -34.03 -8.53 -3.33
C ARG A 621 -34.04 -9.69 -4.31
N GLU A 622 -32.89 -10.01 -4.85
CA GLU A 622 -32.72 -11.02 -5.88
C GLU A 622 -31.33 -11.61 -5.72
N MET A 623 -31.23 -12.94 -5.80
CA MET A 623 -29.98 -13.66 -5.87
C MET A 623 -29.95 -14.58 -7.09
N ILE A 624 -28.79 -14.71 -7.72
CA ILE A 624 -28.60 -15.63 -8.85
C ILE A 624 -27.24 -16.31 -8.67
N PHE A 625 -27.19 -17.64 -8.81
CA PHE A 625 -25.92 -18.35 -8.87
C PHE A 625 -25.27 -18.23 -10.25
N SER A 626 -23.94 -18.19 -10.29
CA SER A 626 -23.18 -18.51 -11.49
C SER A 626 -23.50 -19.92 -12.00
N PRO A 627 -23.39 -20.21 -13.31
CA PRO A 627 -23.61 -21.56 -13.85
C PRO A 627 -22.74 -22.65 -13.21
N GLU A 628 -21.54 -22.28 -12.74
CA GLU A 628 -20.61 -23.19 -12.06
C GLU A 628 -20.87 -23.31 -10.55
N GLY A 629 -21.75 -22.48 -9.98
CA GLY A 629 -22.03 -22.44 -8.54
C GLY A 629 -20.93 -21.85 -7.65
N ASP A 630 -19.86 -21.29 -8.24
CA ASP A 630 -18.75 -20.68 -7.49
C ASP A 630 -19.06 -19.26 -6.98
N ARG A 631 -20.09 -18.60 -7.53
CA ARG A 631 -20.49 -17.23 -7.19
C ARG A 631 -22.00 -17.07 -7.02
N VAL A 632 -22.38 -16.10 -6.19
CA VAL A 632 -23.75 -15.60 -6.05
C VAL A 632 -23.77 -14.11 -6.33
N TYR A 633 -24.69 -13.67 -7.19
CA TYR A 633 -24.91 -12.27 -7.49
C TYR A 633 -26.13 -11.80 -6.70
N GLY A 634 -25.97 -10.80 -5.85
CA GLY A 634 -27.04 -10.27 -4.98
C GLY A 634 -27.38 -8.81 -5.33
N ASN A 635 -28.67 -8.52 -5.54
CA ASN A 635 -29.13 -7.17 -5.86
C ASN A 635 -29.57 -6.42 -4.62
N ALA A 636 -29.02 -5.23 -4.44
CA ALA A 636 -29.22 -4.41 -3.28
C ALA A 636 -29.80 -3.03 -3.65
N GLN A 637 -31.11 -2.87 -3.49
CA GLN A 637 -31.82 -1.66 -3.95
C GLN A 637 -31.39 -0.36 -3.26
N ALA A 638 -31.08 -0.43 -1.97
CA ALA A 638 -30.74 0.76 -1.18
C ALA A 638 -29.33 1.28 -1.49
N SER A 639 -28.36 0.39 -1.73
CA SER A 639 -27.00 0.78 -2.14
C SER A 639 -26.90 1.08 -3.63
N LYS A 640 -27.86 0.62 -4.45
CA LYS A 640 -27.83 0.71 -5.93
C LYS A 640 -26.63 -0.04 -6.51
N GLU A 641 -26.30 -1.16 -5.90
CA GLU A 641 -25.18 -2.02 -6.28
C GLU A 641 -25.65 -3.46 -6.48
N ILE A 642 -24.90 -4.17 -7.33
CA ILE A 642 -24.95 -5.63 -7.38
C ILE A 642 -23.69 -6.15 -6.73
N PHE A 643 -23.86 -7.01 -5.74
CA PHE A 643 -22.76 -7.67 -5.06
C PHE A 643 -22.43 -8.98 -5.77
N VAL A 644 -21.14 -9.19 -6.05
CA VAL A 644 -20.63 -10.49 -6.50
C VAL A 644 -20.02 -11.17 -5.28
N LEU A 645 -20.63 -12.25 -4.80
CA LEU A 645 -20.17 -13.04 -3.66
C LEU A 645 -19.42 -14.27 -4.17
N ASP A 646 -18.21 -14.49 -3.68
CA ASP A 646 -17.53 -15.78 -3.84
C ASP A 646 -18.08 -16.76 -2.79
N VAL A 647 -18.58 -17.91 -3.25
CA VAL A 647 -19.26 -18.93 -2.43
C VAL A 647 -18.25 -19.97 -1.91
N ALA A 648 -17.04 -19.99 -2.44
CA ALA A 648 -15.96 -20.84 -1.97
C ALA A 648 -15.10 -20.08 -0.94
N SER A 649 -15.05 -20.55 0.30
CA SER A 649 -13.91 -20.26 1.17
C SER A 649 -12.71 -21.03 0.61
N ARG A 650 -11.59 -20.35 0.32
CA ARG A 650 -10.36 -21.00 -0.17
C ARG A 650 -9.53 -21.63 0.97
N SER A 651 -10.17 -21.99 2.08
CA SER A 651 -9.52 -22.79 3.12
C SER A 651 -9.26 -24.18 2.51
N PRO A 652 -8.00 -24.60 2.30
CA PRO A 652 -7.64 -25.64 1.32
C PRO A 652 -7.98 -27.09 1.72
N GLU A 653 -8.65 -27.31 2.84
CA GLU A 653 -9.09 -28.64 3.27
C GLU A 653 -10.52 -28.54 3.81
N GLU A 654 -11.31 -29.60 3.59
CA GLU A 654 -12.69 -29.72 4.07
C GLU A 654 -12.77 -29.26 5.53
N PRO A 655 -13.74 -28.39 5.88
CA PRO A 655 -13.93 -27.96 7.27
C PRO A 655 -13.99 -29.20 8.16
N ILE A 656 -13.24 -29.20 9.25
CA ILE A 656 -13.40 -30.23 10.25
C ILE A 656 -14.70 -29.88 10.95
N ALA A 657 -15.76 -30.66 10.73
CA ALA A 657 -17.08 -30.43 11.31
C ALA A 657 -17.12 -30.73 12.81
N SER A 658 -16.16 -30.20 13.58
CA SER A 658 -16.04 -30.40 15.02
C SER A 658 -15.32 -29.23 15.71
N GLN A 659 -15.61 -29.04 17.00
CA GLN A 659 -14.98 -28.06 17.88
C GLN A 659 -13.73 -28.63 18.54
N VAL A 660 -12.70 -27.80 18.77
CA VAL A 660 -11.58 -28.18 19.65
C VAL A 660 -11.98 -27.98 21.12
N ILE A 661 -12.05 -29.09 21.87
CA ILE A 661 -12.40 -29.08 23.29
C ILE A 661 -11.16 -28.87 24.14
N SER A 662 -10.14 -29.69 23.90
CA SER A 662 -8.86 -29.66 24.61
C SER A 662 -7.74 -30.20 23.72
N THR A 663 -6.50 -29.85 24.03
CA THR A 663 -5.30 -30.35 23.36
C THR A 663 -4.35 -30.92 24.41
N SER A 664 -3.67 -32.00 24.06
CA SER A 664 -2.73 -32.67 24.96
C SER A 664 -1.52 -31.76 25.29
N PRO A 665 -0.79 -32.00 26.40
CA PRO A 665 0.27 -31.12 26.90
C PRO A 665 1.36 -30.75 25.87
N LEU A 666 1.74 -31.67 24.98
CA LEU A 666 2.73 -31.43 23.92
C LEU A 666 2.09 -31.21 22.55
N GLY A 667 0.76 -31.23 22.46
CA GLY A 667 0.00 -30.95 21.25
C GLY A 667 -0.07 -32.09 20.23
N SER A 668 0.25 -33.34 20.60
CA SER A 668 0.15 -34.46 19.66
C SER A 668 -1.29 -34.88 19.36
N LEU A 669 -2.20 -34.72 20.32
CA LEU A 669 -3.61 -35.09 20.21
C LEU A 669 -4.53 -33.93 20.59
N SER A 670 -5.69 -33.87 19.94
CA SER A 670 -6.76 -32.94 20.30
C SER A 670 -8.08 -33.68 20.46
N LEU A 671 -8.85 -33.32 21.48
CA LEU A 671 -10.21 -33.80 21.66
C LEU A 671 -11.17 -32.91 20.88
N MET A 672 -11.93 -33.51 19.98
CA MET A 672 -12.86 -32.83 19.08
C MET A 672 -14.32 -33.22 19.35
N PHE A 673 -15.26 -32.32 19.08
CA PHE A 673 -16.70 -32.57 19.26
C PHE A 673 -17.54 -32.10 18.05
N ASP A 674 -18.26 -33.01 17.39
CA ASP A 674 -18.97 -32.76 16.12
C ASP A 674 -20.47 -32.39 16.25
N SER A 675 -20.89 -31.91 17.42
CA SER A 675 -22.28 -31.74 17.90
C SER A 675 -22.97 -33.02 18.39
N GLN A 676 -22.50 -34.21 18.02
CA GLN A 676 -23.11 -35.48 18.40
C GLN A 676 -22.15 -36.49 19.06
N HIS A 677 -20.87 -36.45 18.72
CA HIS A 677 -19.83 -37.41 19.09
C HIS A 677 -18.55 -36.68 19.48
N PHE A 678 -17.80 -37.28 20.40
CA PHE A 678 -16.42 -36.89 20.68
C PHE A 678 -15.45 -37.75 19.88
N GLY A 679 -14.32 -37.17 19.48
CA GLY A 679 -13.27 -37.88 18.75
C GLY A 679 -11.88 -37.41 19.16
N LEU A 680 -10.93 -38.36 19.25
CA LEU A 680 -9.52 -38.05 19.38
C LEU A 680 -8.93 -37.84 18.00
N TRP A 681 -8.38 -36.66 17.80
CA TRP A 681 -7.72 -36.24 16.58
C TRP A 681 -6.21 -36.33 16.72
N ASP A 682 -5.55 -36.91 15.71
CA ASP A 682 -4.09 -36.96 15.61
C ASP A 682 -3.59 -35.74 14.83
N ASN A 683 -2.91 -34.83 15.53
CA ASN A 683 -2.43 -33.57 14.95
C ASN A 683 -1.28 -33.77 13.96
N LYS A 684 -0.58 -34.91 14.02
CA LYS A 684 0.50 -35.27 13.10
C LYS A 684 -0.04 -35.98 11.86
N ALA A 685 -0.96 -36.93 12.05
CA ALA A 685 -1.60 -37.65 10.95
C ALA A 685 -2.71 -36.83 10.27
N LYS A 686 -3.10 -35.70 10.86
CA LYS A 686 -4.16 -34.78 10.40
C LYS A 686 -5.50 -35.49 10.17
N GLY A 687 -5.87 -36.36 11.10
CA GLY A 687 -7.09 -37.16 10.98
C GLY A 687 -7.62 -37.67 12.31
N LEU A 688 -8.88 -38.14 12.28
CA LEU A 688 -9.51 -38.81 13.41
C LEU A 688 -8.76 -40.11 13.71
N LYS A 689 -8.20 -40.20 14.91
CA LYS A 689 -7.52 -41.40 15.45
C LYS A 689 -8.53 -42.40 15.98
N GLN A 690 -9.52 -41.92 16.73
CA GLN A 690 -10.52 -42.74 17.41
C GLN A 690 -11.78 -41.93 17.68
N GLU A 691 -12.95 -42.48 17.37
CA GLU A 691 -14.24 -41.98 17.85
C GLU A 691 -14.47 -42.45 19.29
N ILE A 692 -14.97 -41.57 20.15
CA ILE A 692 -15.29 -41.88 21.53
C ILE A 692 -16.77 -42.28 21.63
N PRO A 693 -17.07 -43.50 22.12
CA PRO A 693 -18.44 -43.95 22.31
C PRO A 693 -19.29 -43.00 23.17
N LYS A 694 -20.54 -42.76 22.76
CA LYS A 694 -21.49 -41.86 23.45
C LYS A 694 -21.77 -42.23 24.92
N ASP A 695 -21.59 -43.50 25.28
CA ASP A 695 -21.78 -44.01 26.62
C ASP A 695 -20.61 -43.72 27.57
N ILE A 696 -19.42 -43.41 27.04
CA ILE A 696 -18.22 -43.04 27.81
C ILE A 696 -18.23 -41.55 28.16
N LEU A 697 -18.55 -40.71 27.18
CA LEU A 697 -18.69 -39.26 27.33
C LEU A 697 -20.13 -38.88 26.93
N ASN A 698 -21.03 -38.84 27.90
CA ASN A 698 -22.46 -38.57 27.69
C ASN A 698 -22.84 -37.12 28.03
N TYR A 699 -23.87 -36.59 27.35
CA TYR A 699 -24.24 -35.17 27.40
C TYR A 699 -25.69 -34.90 27.85
N PRO A 700 -25.89 -33.97 28.78
CA PRO A 700 -27.13 -33.21 28.91
C PRO A 700 -26.87 -31.70 28.96
N GLY A 701 -27.02 -31.00 27.84
CA GLY A 701 -27.28 -29.55 27.83
C GLY A 701 -26.08 -28.61 27.62
N VAL A 702 -26.33 -27.60 26.79
CA VAL A 702 -25.44 -26.62 26.09
C VAL A 702 -24.58 -25.70 26.96
N TYR A 703 -24.42 -25.99 28.25
CA TYR A 703 -23.81 -25.06 29.21
C TYR A 703 -22.42 -25.44 29.73
N VAL A 704 -21.84 -26.56 29.31
CA VAL A 704 -20.68 -27.17 30.00
C VAL A 704 -19.31 -26.81 29.39
N PHE A 705 -19.20 -26.34 28.14
CA PHE A 705 -17.87 -26.22 27.51
C PHE A 705 -17.15 -24.87 27.68
N ASP A 706 -17.83 -23.84 28.19
CA ASP A 706 -17.20 -22.54 28.49
C ASP A 706 -16.74 -22.42 29.94
N SER A 707 -17.24 -23.26 30.86
CA SER A 707 -16.97 -23.16 32.30
C SER A 707 -15.97 -24.17 32.86
N TYR A 708 -15.68 -25.26 32.15
CA TYR A 708 -14.79 -26.32 32.63
C TYR A 708 -13.51 -26.40 31.79
N ASP A 709 -12.37 -26.34 32.48
CA ASP A 709 -11.06 -26.58 31.87
C ASP A 709 -10.87 -28.10 31.69
N PHE A 710 -10.97 -28.59 30.46
CA PHE A 710 -10.74 -30.00 30.14
C PHE A 710 -9.25 -30.23 29.88
N ALA A 711 -8.64 -31.21 30.53
CA ALA A 711 -7.30 -31.67 30.24
C ALA A 711 -7.34 -33.03 29.54
N LEU A 712 -6.59 -33.19 28.45
CA LEU A 712 -6.40 -34.45 27.73
C LEU A 712 -4.99 -34.98 28.02
N SER A 713 -4.81 -36.27 28.28
CA SER A 713 -3.47 -36.86 28.44
C SER A 713 -2.74 -37.00 27.09
N GLU A 714 -1.40 -37.03 27.12
CA GLU A 714 -0.57 -37.07 25.90
C GLU A 714 -0.72 -38.38 25.11
N ASP A 715 -1.05 -39.48 25.78
CA ASP A 715 -1.39 -40.75 25.14
C ASP A 715 -2.83 -40.82 24.61
N GLY A 716 -3.68 -39.86 24.98
CA GLY A 716 -5.10 -39.78 24.65
C GLY A 716 -5.98 -40.74 25.43
N ARG A 717 -5.49 -41.34 26.51
CA ARG A 717 -6.24 -42.30 27.32
C ARG A 717 -7.15 -41.64 28.35
N TYR A 718 -6.73 -40.52 28.93
CA TYR A 718 -7.43 -39.89 30.05
C TYR A 718 -7.91 -38.50 29.69
N ILE A 719 -9.10 -38.17 30.19
CA ILE A 719 -9.60 -36.79 30.23
C ILE A 719 -9.90 -36.41 31.68
N ALA A 720 -9.60 -35.18 32.05
CA ALA A 720 -9.93 -34.64 33.35
C ALA A 720 -10.68 -33.31 33.23
N TYR A 721 -11.63 -33.09 34.13
CA TYR A 721 -12.29 -31.80 34.31
C TYR A 721 -12.71 -31.61 35.78
N HIS A 722 -12.91 -30.37 36.18
CA HIS A 722 -13.46 -30.04 37.50
C HIS A 722 -14.99 -30.16 37.49
N GLU A 723 -15.58 -30.69 38.55
CA GLU A 723 -17.03 -30.72 38.72
C GLU A 723 -17.38 -30.31 40.14
N TYR A 724 -18.52 -29.64 40.31
CA TYR A 724 -19.12 -29.43 41.62
C TYR A 724 -20.54 -29.97 41.64
N VAL A 725 -20.90 -30.61 42.75
CA VAL A 725 -22.25 -31.12 43.00
C VAL A 725 -22.80 -30.44 44.24
N ILE A 726 -24.08 -30.10 44.23
CA ILE A 726 -24.78 -29.61 45.42
C ILE A 726 -25.58 -30.78 45.99
N GLU A 727 -25.10 -31.36 47.09
CA GLU A 727 -25.79 -32.39 47.84
C GLU A 727 -26.20 -31.85 49.22
N ASN A 728 -27.48 -31.98 49.58
CA ASN A 728 -28.00 -31.53 50.88
C ASN A 728 -27.67 -30.06 51.23
N ASP A 729 -27.80 -29.14 50.26
CA ASP A 729 -27.40 -27.72 50.36
C ASP A 729 -25.89 -27.49 50.65
N GLN A 730 -25.05 -28.52 50.50
CA GLN A 730 -23.59 -28.40 50.56
C GLN A 730 -22.98 -28.61 49.18
N ARG A 731 -22.07 -27.71 48.80
CA ARG A 731 -21.29 -27.84 47.58
C ARG A 731 -20.08 -28.72 47.84
N LEU A 732 -19.89 -29.75 47.02
CA LEU A 732 -18.73 -30.62 46.98
C LEU A 732 -18.04 -30.44 45.65
N ASP A 733 -16.75 -30.15 45.68
CA ASP A 733 -15.92 -29.96 44.49
C ASP A 733 -15.02 -31.19 44.29
N SER A 734 -14.87 -31.64 43.04
CA SER A 734 -14.09 -32.82 42.69
C SER A 734 -13.42 -32.67 41.32
N LEU A 735 -12.35 -33.41 41.09
CA LEU A 735 -11.77 -33.61 39.77
C LEU A 735 -12.26 -34.95 39.22
N GLN A 736 -12.97 -34.91 38.10
CA GLN A 736 -13.41 -36.10 37.39
C GLN A 736 -12.29 -36.52 36.44
N LEU A 737 -11.77 -37.74 36.61
CA LEU A 737 -10.83 -38.39 35.71
C LEU A 737 -11.53 -39.54 35.00
N ILE A 738 -11.64 -39.48 33.68
CA ILE A 738 -12.29 -40.50 32.87
C ILE A 738 -11.24 -41.22 32.02
N ASP A 739 -11.23 -42.56 32.09
CA ASP A 739 -10.48 -43.40 31.15
C ASP A 739 -11.32 -43.60 29.88
N LEU A 740 -10.89 -43.01 28.77
CA LEU A 740 -11.58 -43.04 27.48
C LEU A 740 -11.59 -44.42 26.82
N THR A 741 -10.79 -45.38 27.33
CA THR A 741 -10.76 -46.75 26.80
C THR A 741 -11.75 -47.68 27.51
N THR A 742 -12.01 -47.43 28.80
CA THR A 742 -12.88 -48.29 29.63
C THR A 742 -14.21 -47.63 30.00
N GLY A 743 -14.29 -46.30 29.96
CA GLY A 743 -15.41 -45.52 30.50
C GLY A 743 -15.41 -45.41 32.02
N GLU A 744 -14.36 -45.88 32.71
CA GLU A 744 -14.27 -45.78 34.16
C GLU A 744 -14.02 -44.33 34.58
N VAL A 745 -14.79 -43.88 35.57
CA VAL A 745 -14.69 -42.53 36.14
C VAL A 745 -14.13 -42.63 37.56
N MET A 746 -13.12 -41.82 37.84
CA MET A 746 -12.53 -41.66 39.16
C MET A 746 -12.67 -40.20 39.59
N ALA A 747 -13.30 -39.96 40.74
CA ALA A 747 -13.46 -38.62 41.30
C ALA A 747 -12.43 -38.39 42.42
N ILE A 748 -11.60 -37.36 42.27
CA ILE A 748 -10.71 -36.87 43.33
C ILE A 748 -11.45 -35.76 44.07
N GLU A 749 -11.92 -36.02 45.28
CA GLU A 749 -12.58 -35.01 46.11
C GLU A 749 -11.59 -33.92 46.53
N LEU A 750 -12.00 -32.65 46.37
CA LEU A 750 -11.25 -31.51 46.86
C LEU A 750 -11.78 -31.13 48.25
N ASP A 751 -10.85 -30.92 49.19
CA ASP A 751 -11.17 -30.56 50.57
C ASP A 751 -11.51 -29.06 50.76
N TYR A 752 -11.67 -28.33 49.65
CA TYR A 752 -11.95 -26.90 49.60
C TYR A 752 -12.81 -26.54 48.39
N LEU A 753 -13.58 -25.45 48.52
CA LEU A 753 -14.41 -24.92 47.44
C LEU A 753 -13.56 -24.13 46.44
N VAL A 754 -13.77 -24.38 45.15
CA VAL A 754 -13.04 -23.69 44.08
C VAL A 754 -14.01 -23.18 43.03
N ASN A 755 -13.86 -21.94 42.58
CA ASN A 755 -14.63 -21.50 41.42
C ASN A 755 -14.08 -22.18 40.16
N PRO A 756 -14.93 -22.73 39.26
CA PRO A 756 -14.46 -23.38 38.04
C PRO A 756 -13.52 -22.48 37.19
N GLU A 757 -13.78 -21.18 37.15
CA GLU A 757 -12.97 -20.20 36.41
C GLU A 757 -11.53 -20.05 36.94
N ASP A 758 -11.27 -20.46 38.17
CA ASP A 758 -9.98 -20.38 38.86
C ASP A 758 -9.19 -21.71 38.82
N VAL A 759 -9.76 -22.76 38.22
CA VAL A 759 -9.13 -24.08 38.11
C VAL A 759 -8.37 -24.18 36.80
N ARG A 760 -7.10 -24.61 36.84
CA ARG A 760 -6.36 -25.04 35.64
C ARG A 760 -5.89 -26.47 35.78
N LEU A 761 -6.09 -27.25 34.72
CA LEU A 761 -5.71 -28.65 34.67
C LEU A 761 -4.69 -28.91 33.56
N LEU A 762 -3.72 -29.77 33.83
CA LEU A 762 -2.75 -30.22 32.84
C LEU A 762 -2.24 -31.62 33.21
N PHE A 763 -2.08 -32.50 32.24
CA PHE A 763 -1.40 -33.78 32.49
C PHE A 763 0.11 -33.63 32.35
N HIS A 764 0.86 -34.38 33.17
CA HIS A 764 2.28 -34.61 32.91
C HIS A 764 2.43 -35.56 31.70
N PRO A 765 3.26 -35.24 30.69
CA PRO A 765 3.29 -35.96 29.42
C PRO A 765 3.76 -37.42 29.53
N GLU A 766 4.65 -37.74 30.48
CA GLU A 766 5.15 -39.11 30.67
C GLU A 766 4.41 -39.92 31.76
N SER A 767 4.22 -39.35 32.96
CA SER A 767 3.60 -40.07 34.08
C SER A 767 2.07 -40.10 34.04
N ASN A 768 1.42 -39.24 33.24
CA ASN A 768 -0.01 -38.96 33.29
C ASN A 768 -0.50 -38.47 34.67
N ASP A 769 0.37 -37.93 35.51
CA ASP A 769 -0.08 -37.25 36.73
C ASP A 769 -0.90 -36.01 36.35
N LEU A 770 -2.05 -35.85 36.99
CA LEU A 770 -2.94 -34.70 36.82
C LEU A 770 -2.45 -33.55 37.70
N ILE A 771 -2.01 -32.47 37.08
CA ILE A 771 -1.60 -31.24 37.74
C ILE A 771 -2.81 -30.32 37.83
N LEU A 772 -3.15 -29.94 39.07
CA LEU A 772 -4.16 -28.97 39.42
C LEU A 772 -3.47 -27.68 39.86
N ALA A 773 -3.88 -26.55 39.27
CA ALA A 773 -3.68 -25.24 39.87
C ALA A 773 -5.01 -24.64 40.30
N SER A 774 -5.08 -24.21 41.55
CA SER A 774 -6.24 -23.59 42.19
C SER A 774 -5.77 -22.42 43.08
N PRO A 775 -6.68 -21.57 43.60
CA PRO A 775 -6.30 -20.45 44.45
C PRO A 775 -5.42 -20.86 45.63
N GLY A 776 -4.15 -20.45 45.60
CA GLY A 776 -3.19 -20.71 46.67
C GLY A 776 -2.56 -22.11 46.69
N LYS A 777 -2.82 -22.95 45.67
CA LYS A 777 -2.28 -24.32 45.62
C LYS A 777 -2.00 -24.77 44.18
N VAL A 778 -0.83 -25.38 43.96
CA VAL A 778 -0.54 -26.19 42.78
C VAL A 778 -0.12 -27.57 43.24
N ALA A 779 -0.79 -28.61 42.76
CA ALA A 779 -0.58 -29.98 43.21
C ALA A 779 -0.66 -30.97 42.04
N ALA A 780 0.07 -32.08 42.14
CA ALA A 780 -0.07 -33.20 41.21
C ALA A 780 -0.69 -34.41 41.91
N TYR A 781 -1.63 -35.04 41.23
CA TYR A 781 -2.31 -36.24 41.65
C TYR A 781 -2.04 -37.35 40.64
N SER A 782 -1.79 -38.57 41.11
CA SER A 782 -1.71 -39.72 40.21
C SER A 782 -3.07 -40.03 39.59
N ILE A 783 -3.07 -40.84 38.52
CA ILE A 783 -4.31 -41.36 37.93
C ILE A 783 -5.16 -42.23 38.88
N ASN A 784 -4.64 -42.57 40.07
CA ASN A 784 -5.37 -43.28 41.12
C ASN A 784 -5.87 -42.33 42.23
N GLY A 785 -5.69 -41.02 42.08
CA GLY A 785 -6.14 -40.00 43.03
C GLY A 785 -5.18 -39.72 44.18
N GLU A 786 -3.95 -40.25 44.14
CA GLU A 786 -2.97 -40.05 45.20
C GLU A 786 -2.16 -38.75 44.98
N LEU A 787 -2.15 -37.85 45.97
CA LEU A 787 -1.34 -36.64 45.96
C LEU A 787 0.16 -36.99 45.89
N GLN A 788 0.83 -36.56 44.83
CA GLN A 788 2.26 -36.79 44.61
C GLN A 788 3.11 -35.67 45.23
N TRP A 789 2.71 -34.42 44.99
CA TRP A 789 3.38 -33.22 45.50
C TRP A 789 2.45 -32.02 45.51
N GLU A 790 2.81 -31.01 46.30
CA GLU A 790 2.09 -29.75 46.44
C GLU A 790 3.06 -28.59 46.67
N VAL A 791 2.82 -27.45 46.02
CA VAL A 791 3.53 -26.19 46.22
C VAL A 791 2.55 -25.03 46.32
N ILE A 792 2.97 -23.95 47.00
CA ILE A 792 2.18 -22.73 47.15
C ILE A 792 2.64 -21.72 46.08
N PRO A 793 1.80 -21.39 45.08
CA PRO A 793 2.11 -20.38 44.09
C PRO A 793 2.12 -18.98 44.70
N ARG A 794 2.77 -18.04 44.02
CA ARG A 794 2.84 -16.63 44.47
C ARG A 794 1.48 -15.91 44.39
N GLY A 795 0.61 -16.33 43.48
CA GLY A 795 -0.69 -15.72 43.23
C GLY A 795 -1.63 -16.66 42.48
N LEU A 796 -2.71 -16.09 41.94
CA LEU A 796 -3.73 -16.86 41.21
C LEU A 796 -3.23 -17.23 39.81
N VAL A 797 -3.17 -18.54 39.53
CA VAL A 797 -2.68 -19.09 38.26
C VAL A 797 -3.77 -18.98 37.19
N ARG A 798 -3.44 -18.29 36.09
CA ARG A 798 -4.27 -18.14 34.89
C ARG A 798 -4.03 -19.25 33.86
N GLY A 799 -2.85 -19.87 33.86
CA GLY A 799 -2.54 -20.92 32.89
C GLY A 799 -1.27 -21.70 33.25
N LEU A 800 -1.22 -22.93 32.77
CA LEU A 800 -0.12 -23.88 32.98
C LEU A 800 0.54 -24.19 31.64
N ILE A 801 1.87 -24.31 31.62
CA ILE A 801 2.65 -24.71 30.44
C ILE A 801 3.72 -25.71 30.87
N MET A 802 3.80 -26.84 30.19
CA MET A 802 4.83 -27.86 30.44
C MET A 802 6.02 -27.67 29.50
N SER A 803 7.24 -27.95 29.98
CA SER A 803 8.39 -28.11 29.09
C SER A 803 8.27 -29.36 28.22
N GLN A 804 8.96 -29.38 27.08
CA GLN A 804 8.99 -30.56 26.19
C GLN A 804 9.53 -31.81 26.90
N THR A 805 10.43 -31.62 27.88
CA THR A 805 10.98 -32.70 28.70
C THR A 805 10.08 -33.16 29.85
N GLY A 806 9.03 -32.41 30.19
CA GLY A 806 8.22 -32.65 31.39
C GLY A 806 8.89 -32.27 32.71
N GLU A 807 10.13 -31.78 32.70
CA GLU A 807 10.87 -31.47 33.94
C GLU A 807 10.52 -30.12 34.57
N ARG A 808 9.86 -29.23 33.82
CA ARG A 808 9.53 -27.87 34.27
C ARG A 808 8.10 -27.48 33.97
N LEU A 809 7.50 -26.75 34.90
CA LEU A 809 6.15 -26.22 34.81
C LEU A 809 6.18 -24.69 34.91
N GLY A 810 5.69 -24.03 33.86
CA GLY A 810 5.42 -22.60 33.85
C GLY A 810 4.05 -22.29 34.45
N LEU A 811 4.02 -21.36 35.40
CA LEU A 811 2.82 -20.83 36.03
C LEU A 811 2.61 -19.38 35.57
N ASN A 812 1.59 -19.15 34.75
CA ASN A 812 1.18 -17.81 34.34
C ASN A 812 0.17 -17.24 35.35
N TYR A 813 0.39 -16.03 35.86
CA TYR A 813 -0.50 -15.41 36.86
C TYR A 813 -1.44 -14.36 36.27
N PHE A 814 -2.61 -14.18 36.88
CA PHE A 814 -3.52 -13.07 36.52
C PHE A 814 -2.92 -11.67 36.76
N GLU A 815 -1.93 -11.57 37.65
CA GLU A 815 -1.19 -10.33 37.95
C GLU A 815 -0.25 -9.90 36.81
N GLY A 816 -0.12 -10.69 35.74
CA GLY A 816 0.68 -10.35 34.55
C GLY A 816 2.17 -10.70 34.65
N ASN A 817 2.55 -11.59 35.57
CA ASN A 817 3.89 -12.17 35.67
C ASN A 817 3.79 -13.70 35.64
N ALA A 818 4.94 -14.38 35.53
CA ALA A 818 5.00 -15.82 35.53
C ALA A 818 6.17 -16.37 36.35
N GLN A 819 6.06 -17.64 36.75
CA GLN A 819 7.09 -18.38 37.47
C GLN A 819 7.36 -19.72 36.80
N VAL A 820 8.62 -20.18 36.89
CA VAL A 820 9.01 -21.53 36.46
C VAL A 820 9.29 -22.37 37.69
N LEU A 821 8.57 -23.48 37.80
CA LEU A 821 8.73 -24.52 38.80
C LEU A 821 9.56 -25.66 38.20
N ASP A 822 10.66 -26.01 38.86
CA ASP A 822 11.38 -27.26 38.61
C ASP A 822 10.62 -28.40 39.30
N LEU A 823 10.14 -29.38 38.51
CA LEU A 823 9.34 -30.49 39.02
C LEU A 823 10.19 -31.59 39.67
N THR A 824 11.48 -31.67 39.35
CA THR A 824 12.42 -32.62 39.98
C THR A 824 12.66 -32.25 41.43
N ASN A 825 12.87 -30.96 41.68
CA ASN A 825 13.20 -30.44 43.01
C ASN A 825 12.00 -29.79 43.72
N GLN A 826 10.89 -29.58 43.02
CA GLN A 826 9.67 -28.91 43.51
C GLN A 826 9.96 -27.49 44.04
N THR A 827 10.83 -26.77 43.33
CA THR A 827 11.27 -25.41 43.71
C THR A 827 11.09 -24.43 42.57
N PHE A 828 10.69 -23.21 42.89
CA PHE A 828 10.66 -22.12 41.92
C PHE A 828 12.08 -21.69 41.57
N VAL A 829 12.42 -21.75 40.28
CA VAL A 829 13.79 -21.53 39.78
C VAL A 829 13.95 -20.22 39.00
N GLN A 830 12.86 -19.63 38.50
CA GLN A 830 12.91 -18.41 37.70
C GLN A 830 11.60 -17.61 37.83
N ASP A 831 11.73 -16.30 38.00
CA ASP A 831 10.63 -15.32 37.85
C ASP A 831 10.77 -14.64 36.49
N VAL A 832 9.67 -14.52 35.74
CA VAL A 832 9.69 -13.94 34.39
C VAL A 832 8.58 -12.89 34.25
N PRO A 833 8.87 -11.71 33.66
CA PRO A 833 7.84 -10.70 33.43
C PRO A 833 6.86 -11.18 32.34
N GLY A 834 5.57 -10.91 32.53
CA GLY A 834 4.56 -11.28 31.54
C GLY A 834 4.11 -12.73 31.58
N GLN A 835 3.59 -13.19 30.45
CA GLN A 835 3.06 -14.53 30.25
C GLN A 835 4.08 -15.38 29.49
N ILE A 836 4.38 -16.56 30.02
CA ILE A 836 5.10 -17.62 29.32
C ILE A 836 4.16 -18.20 28.26
N LEU A 837 4.65 -18.38 27.04
CA LEU A 837 3.94 -19.08 25.96
C LEU A 837 4.61 -20.41 25.62
N TRP A 838 5.90 -20.54 25.92
CA TRP A 838 6.67 -21.75 25.70
C TRP A 838 7.90 -21.73 26.61
N LEU A 839 8.29 -22.90 27.10
CA LEU A 839 9.51 -23.05 27.88
C LEU A 839 10.18 -24.40 27.62
N ASP A 840 11.49 -24.42 27.82
CA ASP A 840 12.34 -25.59 27.74
C ASP A 840 13.40 -25.57 28.86
N GLU A 841 14.45 -26.38 28.79
CA GLU A 841 15.46 -26.54 29.84
C GLU A 841 16.10 -25.23 30.34
N SER A 842 16.27 -24.21 29.51
CA SER A 842 16.85 -22.92 29.96
C SER A 842 16.23 -21.70 29.30
N LEU A 843 15.46 -21.95 28.24
CA LEU A 843 14.90 -20.93 27.39
C LEU A 843 13.42 -20.75 27.71
N VAL A 844 13.02 -19.52 27.99
CA VAL A 844 11.62 -19.15 28.16
C VAL A 844 11.24 -18.13 27.10
N ARG A 845 10.15 -18.39 26.39
CA ARG A 845 9.57 -17.47 25.39
C ARG A 845 8.19 -17.06 25.84
N GLY A 846 7.90 -15.77 25.74
CA GLY A 846 6.63 -15.23 26.19
C GLY A 846 6.34 -13.84 25.67
N ILE A 847 5.31 -13.24 26.25
CA ILE A 847 4.86 -11.89 25.92
C ILE A 847 4.74 -11.05 27.18
N TYR A 848 5.14 -9.79 27.08
CA TYR A 848 5.02 -8.81 28.14
C TYR A 848 4.68 -7.45 27.55
N ASN A 849 3.54 -6.88 27.94
CA ASN A 849 3.01 -5.65 27.37
C ASN A 849 2.96 -5.70 25.84
N ARG A 850 3.77 -4.87 25.16
CA ARG A 850 3.86 -4.76 23.69
C ARG A 850 5.06 -5.52 23.11
N SER A 851 5.58 -6.51 23.82
CA SER A 851 6.79 -7.18 23.36
C SER A 851 6.72 -8.68 23.53
N ALA A 852 7.15 -9.40 22.49
CA ALA A 852 7.62 -10.77 22.66
C ALA A 852 8.97 -10.71 23.38
N TYR A 853 9.19 -11.64 24.30
CA TYR A 853 10.45 -11.75 25.01
C TYR A 853 11.01 -13.17 24.94
N GLN A 854 12.34 -13.24 24.96
CA GLN A 854 13.09 -14.47 25.15
C GLN A 854 13.99 -14.29 26.37
N SER A 855 13.95 -15.24 27.29
CA SER A 855 14.71 -15.23 28.55
C SER A 855 15.58 -16.49 28.66
N GLU A 856 16.87 -16.30 28.93
CA GLU A 856 17.82 -17.34 29.31
C GLU A 856 18.37 -16.99 30.71
N GLY A 857 17.74 -17.52 31.77
CA GLY A 857 18.06 -17.13 33.15
C GLY A 857 17.64 -15.70 33.49
N GLU A 858 18.59 -14.82 33.80
CA GLU A 858 18.32 -13.40 34.10
C GLU A 858 18.38 -12.49 32.85
N ASP A 859 18.93 -13.00 31.73
CA ASP A 859 19.08 -12.23 30.49
C ASP A 859 17.79 -12.29 29.66
N ILE A 860 17.09 -11.16 29.55
CA ILE A 860 15.84 -11.03 28.79
C ILE A 860 16.04 -10.13 27.57
N ARG A 861 15.66 -10.62 26.40
CA ARG A 861 15.61 -9.87 25.13
C ARG A 861 14.16 -9.62 24.74
N TYR A 862 13.89 -8.44 24.19
CA TYR A 862 12.55 -8.02 23.77
C TYR A 862 12.52 -7.64 22.30
N HIS A 863 11.39 -7.93 21.64
CA HIS A 863 11.04 -7.45 20.32
C HIS A 863 9.63 -6.87 20.35
N ASP A 864 9.43 -5.70 19.76
CA ASP A 864 8.12 -5.05 19.71
C ASP A 864 7.13 -5.87 18.86
N LEU A 865 5.91 -6.03 19.36
CA LEU A 865 4.79 -6.59 18.61
C LEU A 865 4.08 -5.48 17.78
N PRO A 866 3.25 -5.85 16.79
CA PRO A 866 2.54 -4.89 15.94
C PRO A 866 1.71 -3.88 16.74
N ALA A 867 1.74 -2.61 16.34
CA ALA A 867 1.05 -1.50 17.02
C ALA A 867 -0.48 -1.64 17.05
N ASP A 868 -1.07 -2.41 16.14
CA ASP A 868 -2.51 -2.71 16.11
C ASP A 868 -3.00 -3.38 17.39
N LEU A 869 -2.14 -4.12 18.09
CA LEU A 869 -2.47 -4.78 19.35
C LEU A 869 -2.67 -3.81 20.52
N ASP A 870 -2.20 -2.56 20.40
CA ASP A 870 -2.32 -1.53 21.45
C ASP A 870 -3.71 -0.89 21.51
N GLN A 871 -4.48 -0.96 20.42
CA GLN A 871 -5.70 -0.16 20.25
C GLN A 871 -6.92 -0.73 20.99
N THR A 872 -6.81 -1.92 21.57
CA THR A 872 -7.92 -2.60 22.22
C THR A 872 -7.53 -3.14 23.59
N ALA A 873 -8.44 -3.07 24.56
CA ALA A 873 -8.20 -3.60 25.90
C ALA A 873 -7.99 -5.12 25.83
N ILE A 874 -6.97 -5.63 26.52
CA ILE A 874 -6.72 -7.07 26.62
C ILE A 874 -7.86 -7.71 27.41
N SER A 875 -8.57 -8.64 26.79
CA SER A 875 -9.64 -9.39 27.44
C SER A 875 -9.07 -10.65 28.12
N SER A 876 -9.68 -11.10 29.21
CA SER A 876 -9.36 -12.40 29.81
C SER A 876 -9.62 -13.56 28.84
N ALA A 877 -10.53 -13.37 27.88
CA ALA A 877 -10.89 -14.29 26.82
C ALA A 877 -9.86 -14.39 25.68
N ASP A 878 -8.90 -13.47 25.61
CA ASP A 878 -7.88 -13.46 24.56
C ASP A 878 -6.95 -14.68 24.70
N ARG A 879 -6.65 -15.33 23.57
CA ARG A 879 -5.78 -16.51 23.50
C ARG A 879 -4.46 -16.17 22.82
N GLN A 880 -3.36 -16.73 23.33
CA GLN A 880 -2.03 -16.58 22.74
C GLN A 880 -1.38 -17.95 22.65
N ILE A 881 -0.90 -18.30 21.46
CA ILE A 881 -0.35 -19.63 21.16
C ILE A 881 0.93 -19.43 20.39
N TYR A 882 2.03 -20.03 20.86
CA TYR A 882 3.30 -20.01 20.15
C TYR A 882 3.64 -21.42 19.65
N HIS A 883 4.05 -21.51 18.39
CA HIS A 883 4.55 -22.72 17.77
C HIS A 883 6.03 -22.57 17.45
N GLU A 884 6.87 -23.29 18.20
CA GLU A 884 8.32 -23.19 18.14
C GLU A 884 8.90 -23.61 16.76
N PRO A 885 8.51 -24.75 16.16
CA PRO A 885 9.13 -25.21 14.91
C PRO A 885 8.97 -24.25 13.73
N SER A 886 7.86 -23.50 13.69
CA SER A 886 7.58 -22.51 12.63
C SER A 886 7.91 -21.07 13.03
N ASP A 887 8.33 -20.83 14.28
CA ASP A 887 8.52 -19.50 14.88
C ASP A 887 7.29 -18.58 14.75
N GLN A 888 6.09 -19.14 14.90
CA GLN A 888 4.82 -18.42 14.75
C GLN A 888 4.11 -18.20 16.08
N LEU A 889 3.69 -16.96 16.30
CA LEU A 889 2.87 -16.52 17.42
C LEU A 889 1.48 -16.14 16.91
N LEU A 890 0.46 -16.82 17.39
CA LEU A 890 -0.94 -16.46 17.19
C LEU A 890 -1.46 -15.71 18.42
N ILE A 891 -2.11 -14.57 18.19
CA ILE A 891 -2.86 -13.82 19.20
C ILE A 891 -4.30 -13.68 18.72
N ILE A 892 -5.25 -14.29 19.42
CA ILE A 892 -6.69 -14.16 19.17
C ILE A 892 -7.27 -13.17 20.17
N ARG A 893 -7.87 -12.09 19.65
CA ARG A 893 -8.57 -11.07 20.41
C ARG A 893 -10.06 -11.38 20.42
N ASN A 894 -10.54 -12.09 21.44
CA ASN A 894 -11.94 -12.50 21.56
C ASN A 894 -12.83 -11.40 22.15
N GLY A 895 -12.28 -10.46 22.91
CA GLY A 895 -13.05 -9.40 23.57
C GLY A 895 -13.48 -8.22 22.68
N LEU A 896 -13.46 -8.38 21.36
CA LEU A 896 -13.82 -7.34 20.39
C LEU A 896 -15.20 -7.59 19.81
N ASP A 897 -15.86 -6.53 19.33
CA ASP A 897 -17.13 -6.65 18.57
C ASP A 897 -16.98 -7.59 17.36
N LYS A 898 -15.77 -7.63 16.77
CA LYS A 898 -15.34 -8.62 15.77
C LYS A 898 -14.05 -9.30 16.27
N PRO A 899 -14.12 -10.55 16.76
CA PRO A 899 -12.92 -11.25 17.18
C PRO A 899 -11.89 -11.31 16.05
N THR A 900 -10.62 -11.06 16.38
CA THR A 900 -9.57 -10.89 15.37
C THR A 900 -8.33 -11.67 15.76
N ALA A 901 -7.78 -12.45 14.82
CA ALA A 901 -6.56 -13.21 14.99
C ALA A 901 -5.38 -12.51 14.30
N TYR A 902 -4.24 -12.49 14.99
CA TYR A 902 -2.97 -11.96 14.53
C TYR A 902 -1.93 -13.07 14.53
N LEU A 903 -1.38 -13.38 13.36
CA LEU A 903 -0.26 -14.29 13.20
C LEU A 903 1.02 -13.48 13.01
N ILE A 904 2.01 -13.73 13.85
CA ILE A 904 3.21 -12.91 13.98
C ILE A 904 4.43 -13.83 13.97
N ARG A 905 5.51 -13.42 13.29
CA ARG A 905 6.80 -14.09 13.44
C ARG A 905 7.41 -13.70 14.78
N PHE A 906 7.51 -14.64 15.70
CA PHE A 906 7.88 -14.35 17.09
C PHE A 906 9.27 -13.70 17.21
N SER A 907 10.27 -14.21 16.49
CA SER A 907 11.65 -13.69 16.56
C SER A 907 11.83 -12.26 16.07
N SER A 908 10.90 -11.74 15.27
CA SER A 908 11.04 -10.42 14.62
C SER A 908 9.95 -9.42 15.01
N GLY A 909 8.80 -9.89 15.51
CA GLY A 909 7.60 -9.06 15.73
C GLY A 909 6.84 -8.72 14.45
N GLU A 910 7.25 -9.26 13.30
CA GLU A 910 6.62 -9.04 12.00
C GLU A 910 5.21 -9.63 11.96
N LEU A 911 4.21 -8.82 11.62
CA LEU A 911 2.85 -9.28 11.35
C LEU A 911 2.85 -10.08 10.05
N LEU A 912 2.60 -11.38 10.14
CA LEU A 912 2.49 -12.28 9.00
C LEU A 912 1.07 -12.27 8.42
N ARG A 913 0.05 -12.25 9.29
CA ARG A 913 -1.35 -12.25 8.87
C ARG A 913 -2.24 -11.63 9.96
N LYS A 914 -3.30 -10.95 9.54
CA LYS A 914 -4.42 -10.51 10.37
C LYS A 914 -5.69 -10.99 9.71
N PHE A 915 -6.62 -11.57 10.46
CA PHE A 915 -7.92 -11.95 9.92
C PHE A 915 -9.00 -11.80 10.99
N SER A 916 -10.15 -11.26 10.60
CA SER A 916 -11.35 -11.27 11.41
C SER A 916 -11.97 -12.66 11.40
N LEU A 917 -12.43 -13.10 12.57
CA LEU A 917 -13.04 -14.41 12.72
C LEU A 917 -14.53 -14.30 12.41
N PRO A 918 -15.06 -15.14 11.51
CA PRO A 918 -16.48 -15.18 11.16
C PRO A 918 -17.26 -15.89 12.28
N LEU A 919 -17.26 -15.30 13.47
CA LEU A 919 -18.03 -15.80 14.60
C LEU A 919 -19.45 -15.27 14.51
N THR A 920 -20.40 -16.19 14.60
CA THR A 920 -21.84 -15.89 14.53
C THR A 920 -22.38 -15.18 15.76
N THR A 921 -21.68 -15.30 16.89
CA THR A 921 -22.05 -14.64 18.14
C THR A 921 -20.87 -13.92 18.75
N SER A 922 -21.15 -12.75 19.33
CA SER A 922 -20.19 -11.96 20.08
C SER A 922 -19.79 -12.60 21.43
N THR A 923 -20.47 -13.67 21.85
CA THR A 923 -20.20 -14.36 23.12
C THR A 923 -19.22 -15.51 22.97
N TYR A 924 -19.03 -16.03 21.75
CA TYR A 924 -18.16 -17.16 21.51
C TYR A 924 -16.68 -16.76 21.59
N GLN A 925 -15.88 -17.56 22.30
CA GLN A 925 -14.44 -17.37 22.40
C GLN A 925 -13.75 -18.34 21.43
N ALA A 926 -13.22 -17.82 20.32
CA ALA A 926 -12.49 -18.65 19.37
C ALA A 926 -11.28 -19.33 20.02
N LYS A 927 -11.14 -20.62 19.71
CA LYS A 927 -9.99 -21.47 20.06
C LYS A 927 -9.23 -21.83 18.79
N ALA A 928 -7.96 -22.15 18.95
CA ALA A 928 -7.11 -22.58 17.85
C ALA A 928 -5.98 -23.46 18.38
N PHE A 929 -5.31 -24.17 17.49
CA PHE A 929 -4.06 -24.87 17.75
C PHE A 929 -3.20 -24.93 16.49
N PHE A 930 -1.89 -25.12 16.67
CA PHE A 930 -0.98 -25.41 15.56
C PHE A 930 -0.82 -26.91 15.39
N GLN A 931 -0.85 -27.37 14.14
CA GLN A 931 -0.38 -28.69 13.75
C GLN A 931 1.15 -28.74 13.81
N GLN A 932 1.71 -29.96 13.83
CA GLN A 932 3.15 -30.16 14.00
C GLN A 932 4.00 -29.53 12.89
N ASP A 933 3.45 -29.35 11.69
CA ASP A 933 4.12 -28.70 10.55
C ASP A 933 3.95 -27.18 10.53
N GLY A 934 3.24 -26.60 11.49
CA GLY A 934 2.97 -25.16 11.60
C GLY A 934 1.70 -24.70 10.90
N GLU A 935 0.87 -25.60 10.36
CA GLU A 935 -0.48 -25.24 9.93
C GLU A 935 -1.37 -24.88 11.13
N LEU A 936 -2.28 -23.93 10.94
CA LEU A 936 -3.14 -23.44 12.01
C LEU A 936 -4.55 -24.01 11.84
N VAL A 937 -5.14 -24.56 12.90
CA VAL A 937 -6.56 -24.96 12.94
C VAL A 937 -7.28 -24.06 13.93
N MET A 938 -8.43 -23.51 13.54
CA MET A 938 -9.19 -22.59 14.38
C MET A 938 -10.69 -22.84 14.29
N ASP A 939 -11.35 -22.70 15.44
CA ASP A 939 -12.79 -22.92 15.57
C ASP A 939 -13.60 -21.77 14.91
N GLN A 940 -14.70 -22.16 14.29
CA GLN A 940 -15.78 -21.33 13.75
C GLN A 940 -17.12 -21.91 14.25
N SER A 941 -17.61 -21.45 15.41
CA SER A 941 -18.87 -21.96 15.96
C SER A 941 -20.09 -21.15 15.53
N PHE A 942 -21.18 -21.86 15.25
CA PHE A 942 -22.49 -21.31 14.93
C PHE A 942 -23.47 -21.57 16.09
N HIS A 943 -24.08 -20.53 16.69
CA HIS A 943 -25.15 -20.74 17.67
C HIS A 943 -26.51 -20.35 17.10
N SER A 944 -27.50 -21.24 17.13
CA SER A 944 -28.89 -20.86 16.87
C SER A 944 -29.64 -20.59 18.17
N THR A 945 -30.35 -19.45 18.24
CA THR A 945 -31.35 -19.18 19.28
C THR A 945 -32.72 -19.60 18.78
N MET A 946 -33.43 -20.45 19.54
CA MET A 946 -34.85 -20.72 19.25
C MET A 946 -35.71 -19.57 19.78
N GLY A 947 -36.32 -18.82 18.87
CA GLY A 947 -37.42 -17.91 19.18
C GLY A 947 -38.75 -18.55 18.81
N SER A 948 -39.29 -19.44 19.64
CA SER A 948 -40.71 -19.81 19.57
C SER A 948 -41.29 -19.99 20.98
N SER A 949 -42.55 -19.60 21.14
CA SER A 949 -43.25 -19.42 22.41
C SER A 949 -43.47 -20.69 23.25
N ASP A 950 -43.09 -21.87 22.75
CA ASP A 950 -43.35 -23.15 23.42
C ASP A 950 -42.10 -23.87 23.97
N ARG A 951 -40.88 -23.35 23.74
CA ARG A 951 -39.65 -23.82 24.40
C ARG A 951 -38.61 -22.70 24.57
N PRO A 952 -38.65 -21.93 25.66
CA PRO A 952 -37.58 -20.99 25.96
C PRO A 952 -36.31 -21.77 26.37
N ASP A 953 -35.16 -21.34 25.87
CA ASP A 953 -33.81 -21.57 26.43
C ASP A 953 -33.01 -22.84 26.07
N SER A 954 -33.21 -23.46 24.88
CA SER A 954 -32.19 -24.36 24.33
C SER A 954 -31.43 -23.71 23.16
N LEU A 955 -30.35 -22.98 23.46
CA LEU A 955 -29.31 -22.67 22.48
C LEU A 955 -28.79 -23.99 21.90
N ARG A 956 -28.74 -24.14 20.58
CA ARG A 956 -28.04 -25.25 19.91
C ARG A 956 -26.80 -24.70 19.24
N THR A 957 -25.66 -25.34 19.46
CA THR A 957 -24.37 -24.96 18.86
C THR A 957 -24.01 -25.97 17.79
N PHE A 958 -23.71 -25.49 16.58
CA PHE A 958 -23.15 -26.26 15.48
C PHE A 958 -21.68 -25.85 15.31
N PRO A 959 -20.74 -26.64 15.87
CA PRO A 959 -19.34 -26.29 15.78
C PRO A 959 -18.74 -26.71 14.44
N GLN A 960 -17.91 -25.84 13.86
CA GLN A 960 -16.99 -26.18 12.77
C GLN A 960 -15.61 -25.65 13.11
N SER A 961 -14.57 -26.20 12.48
CA SER A 961 -13.20 -25.69 12.55
C SER A 961 -12.60 -25.63 11.15
N LEU A 962 -11.81 -24.58 10.88
CA LEU A 962 -11.14 -24.34 9.61
C LEU A 962 -9.64 -24.55 9.73
N ARG A 963 -9.04 -25.11 8.67
CA ARG A 963 -7.59 -25.28 8.54
C ARG A 963 -6.99 -24.18 7.67
N PHE A 964 -6.05 -23.44 8.22
CA PHE A 964 -5.41 -22.31 7.58
C PHE A 964 -4.06 -22.72 7.04
N HIS A 965 -3.92 -22.62 5.72
CA HIS A 965 -2.63 -22.75 5.04
C HIS A 965 -1.99 -21.38 4.81
N PHE A 966 -0.67 -21.34 4.93
CA PHE A 966 0.13 -20.14 4.76
C PHE A 966 0.94 -20.25 3.47
N GLU A 967 0.55 -19.48 2.46
CA GLU A 967 1.28 -19.38 1.19
C GLU A 967 2.43 -18.38 1.26
N ASP A 968 3.46 -18.61 0.43
CA ASP A 968 4.58 -17.69 0.26
C ASP A 968 4.15 -16.45 -0.53
N TYR A 969 4.69 -15.28 -0.16
CA TYR A 969 4.38 -14.00 -0.79
C TYR A 969 4.49 -14.01 -2.33
N GLU A 970 5.51 -14.67 -2.90
CA GLU A 970 5.68 -14.70 -4.36
C GLU A 970 4.54 -15.47 -5.04
N LYS A 971 4.09 -16.57 -4.43
CA LYS A 971 2.92 -17.30 -4.92
C LYS A 971 1.64 -16.47 -4.81
N MET A 972 1.51 -15.69 -3.74
CA MET A 972 0.37 -14.79 -3.56
C MET A 972 0.33 -13.70 -4.64
N LEU A 973 1.48 -13.20 -5.08
CA LEU A 973 1.56 -12.25 -6.19
C LEU A 973 1.14 -12.88 -7.54
N GLU A 974 1.51 -14.13 -7.79
CA GLU A 974 1.04 -14.89 -8.96
C GLU A 974 -0.50 -15.06 -8.91
N GLN A 975 -1.03 -15.47 -7.75
CA GLN A 975 -2.47 -15.61 -7.55
C GLN A 975 -3.22 -14.29 -7.62
N GLN A 976 -2.63 -13.17 -7.18
CA GLN A 976 -3.18 -11.83 -7.38
C GLN A 976 -3.32 -11.52 -8.87
N ALA A 977 -2.30 -11.83 -9.66
CA ALA A 977 -2.34 -11.62 -11.11
C ALA A 977 -3.43 -12.47 -11.77
N ASP A 978 -3.57 -13.73 -11.38
CA ASP A 978 -4.63 -14.62 -11.88
C ASP A 978 -6.03 -14.14 -11.44
N PHE A 979 -6.17 -13.72 -10.19
CA PHE A 979 -7.44 -13.22 -9.62
C PHE A 979 -7.93 -11.95 -10.31
N LEU A 980 -7.02 -11.02 -10.62
CA LEU A 980 -7.33 -9.76 -11.30
C LEU A 980 -7.46 -9.93 -12.83
N GLY A 981 -6.80 -10.94 -13.40
CA GLY A 981 -6.73 -11.14 -14.85
C GLY A 981 -6.21 -9.89 -15.55
N GLN A 982 -7.01 -9.34 -16.48
CA GLN A 982 -6.66 -8.13 -17.24
C GLN A 982 -7.18 -6.82 -16.63
N ARG A 983 -7.87 -6.87 -15.48
CA ARG A 983 -8.45 -5.68 -14.85
C ARG A 983 -7.35 -4.71 -14.41
N GLN A 984 -7.55 -3.42 -14.71
CA GLN A 984 -6.72 -2.30 -14.25
C GLN A 984 -7.63 -1.19 -13.74
N LEU A 985 -7.15 -0.33 -12.83
CA LEU A 985 -7.88 0.86 -12.39
C LEU A 985 -8.30 1.71 -13.60
N SER A 986 -9.59 2.01 -13.68
CA SER A 986 -10.15 2.93 -14.68
C SER A 986 -9.77 4.37 -14.36
N GLU A 987 -9.84 5.27 -15.34
CA GLU A 987 -9.52 6.69 -15.12
C GLU A 987 -10.38 7.36 -14.02
N PRO A 988 -11.71 7.12 -13.94
CA PRO A 988 -12.51 7.62 -12.82
C PRO A 988 -12.04 7.09 -11.45
N GLU A 989 -11.69 5.80 -11.36
CA GLU A 989 -11.18 5.19 -10.12
C GLU A 989 -9.83 5.79 -9.73
N LYS A 990 -8.92 6.01 -10.69
CA LYS A 990 -7.64 6.69 -10.44
C LYS A 990 -7.83 8.11 -9.93
N GLN A 991 -8.75 8.87 -10.52
CA GLN A 991 -9.07 10.22 -10.07
C GLN A 991 -9.66 10.22 -8.65
N GLU A 992 -10.55 9.28 -8.33
CA GLU A 992 -11.09 9.11 -6.98
C GLU A 992 -9.98 8.80 -5.95
N LEU A 993 -8.96 8.04 -6.38
CA LEU A 993 -7.80 7.66 -5.57
C LEU A 993 -6.67 8.71 -5.57
N GLY A 994 -6.80 9.81 -6.33
CA GLY A 994 -5.76 10.84 -6.45
C GLY A 994 -4.50 10.38 -7.19
N LEU A 995 -4.62 9.39 -8.08
CA LEU A 995 -3.57 8.84 -8.93
C LEU A 995 -3.60 9.55 -10.30
N ASP A 996 -3.11 10.80 -10.36
CA ASP A 996 -2.99 11.59 -11.60
C ASP A 996 -1.63 11.43 -12.32
#